data_AF-A0A6I5YRH1-F1
#
_entry.id   AF-A0A6I5YRH1-F1
#
_cell.length_a   1.000
_cell.length_b   1.000
_cell.length_c   1.000
_cell.angle_alpha   90.00
_cell.angle_beta   90.00
_cell.angle_gamma   90.00
#
_symmetry.space_group_name_H-M   'P 1'
#
loop_
_entity.id
_entity.type
_entity.pdbx_description
1 polymer ?
#
loop_
_entity_poly.entity_id
_entity_poly.type
_entity_poly.pdbx_seq_one_letter_code
_entity_poly.pdbx_strand_id
1 'polypeptide(L)'
;MIHRHTEGGLKGGFMSDSLTSKALSAHDETFGKAERLITAHTKRTPEFDNIHATLAQLHAIDLPPLLGMRSLHRARLNFAIEKVDVAAAHLAEDMEQDDADLAANRAEFALHMARELSLGKRRSVNYEVADTRAAFDALFRAASRHSDDHGLVVEIHRRLTMKKEMEALKLATGLIKREPDYLEEAIDIVRRVYRRPYRPKIAAKVEHILAPLQDSPVGEVLADHIFARKLEAQVRAARIQTDGVVEDGPSLTEVQRFLDQRGAAGARALVRLKDLFLSVFPDDEEIKLAIVEEYSRFALETQLTDVAKRMLECAAQTRKFWQDDGFRTDILAKMRLACTDESIGENCFLLGVDHFLSGSDRFVGYFSKSAMLVAQLALSGASSLFDNLDETDEHGLDRIETSFRDVSRVAAAYICCADLGYFARYAKAYAASARAVGGSVRLHFHIAAPTWEEAAAAVAAELADFDDISFSWERPAFALPAYYASMRFLRAEDFLRHVAEQVVLTDIDVTFTKSPDAFLKHLSDSDCDVAFRIYDRVRTVRQAVKPWGLIYRYPRLLPWSVVNAACLYLSDRNHSIVARQVAQDMRRYLGRAIRTKDSAWWVDQNSLYTSLQTVKSREDVRIANIEDNGLPFGSFDYDGSVAFAGSHPNFTHLQGASHASLGLYGRIRRFFRNGKMLRFVR
;
A
#
# COMPACT_ATOMS: atom_id res chain seq x y z
N MET A 1 38.05 -38.85 17.05
CA MET A 1 38.76 -39.89 17.82
C MET A 1 39.91 -40.40 16.95
N ILE A 2 41.13 -40.01 17.33
CA ILE A 2 42.47 -40.62 17.14
C ILE A 2 42.77 -41.49 15.88
N HIS A 3 43.84 -41.09 15.19
CA HIS A 3 44.66 -41.78 14.16
C HIS A 3 44.91 -43.29 14.34
N ARG A 4 45.09 -43.99 13.21
CA ARG A 4 46.27 -44.87 13.00
C ARG A 4 46.58 -45.15 11.52
N HIS A 5 47.89 -45.15 11.25
CA HIS A 5 48.63 -45.37 10.01
C HIS A 5 48.36 -46.71 9.30
N THR A 6 48.59 -46.73 7.98
CA THR A 6 49.55 -47.65 7.36
C THR A 6 50.19 -47.01 6.13
N GLU A 7 51.50 -46.77 6.21
CA GLU A 7 52.37 -46.46 5.08
C GLU A 7 52.76 -47.78 4.37
N GLY A 8 52.66 -47.80 3.04
CA GLY A 8 53.20 -48.84 2.17
C GLY A 8 53.56 -48.21 0.84
N GLY A 9 54.87 -48.07 0.59
CA GLY A 9 55.40 -47.24 -0.49
C GLY A 9 55.24 -47.81 -1.91
N LEU A 10 54.96 -46.90 -2.84
CA LEU A 10 55.33 -46.99 -4.25
C LEU A 10 55.85 -45.61 -4.67
N LYS A 11 57.17 -45.47 -4.74
CA LYS A 11 57.83 -44.30 -5.34
C LYS A 11 57.81 -44.47 -6.86
N GLY A 12 56.85 -43.84 -7.52
CA GLY A 12 56.79 -43.69 -8.97
C GLY A 12 55.61 -42.80 -9.38
N GLY A 13 55.85 -41.50 -9.57
CA GLY A 13 54.87 -40.56 -10.12
C GLY A 13 54.47 -39.42 -9.18
N PHE A 14 55.36 -38.45 -8.90
CA PHE A 14 55.06 -37.29 -8.01
C PHE A 14 55.01 -35.93 -8.73
N MET A 15 55.06 -35.89 -10.06
CA MET A 15 54.91 -34.63 -10.82
C MET A 15 53.51 -34.40 -11.41
N SER A 16 52.64 -35.42 -11.51
CA SER A 16 51.25 -35.25 -11.99
C SER A 16 50.31 -34.66 -10.93
N ASP A 17 50.49 -35.01 -9.65
CA ASP A 17 49.56 -34.61 -8.58
C ASP A 17 49.68 -33.13 -8.21
N SER A 18 50.89 -32.56 -8.32
CA SER A 18 51.14 -31.13 -8.03
C SER A 18 50.49 -30.20 -9.06
N LEU A 19 50.45 -30.59 -10.34
CA LEU A 19 49.84 -29.78 -11.40
C LEU A 19 48.30 -29.88 -11.34
N THR A 20 47.79 -31.07 -11.03
CA THR A 20 46.35 -31.32 -10.87
C THR A 20 45.77 -30.54 -9.69
N SER A 21 46.47 -30.49 -8.55
CA SER A 21 46.04 -29.72 -7.37
C SER A 21 46.00 -28.19 -7.62
N LYS A 22 46.98 -27.64 -8.35
CA LYS A 22 46.99 -26.20 -8.70
C LYS A 22 45.88 -25.84 -9.68
N ALA A 23 45.59 -26.71 -10.66
CA ALA A 23 44.50 -26.49 -11.60
C ALA A 23 43.14 -26.50 -10.89
N LEU A 24 42.90 -27.46 -9.99
CA LEU A 24 41.68 -27.52 -9.19
C LEU A 24 41.47 -26.26 -8.34
N SER A 25 42.52 -25.77 -7.67
CA SER A 25 42.44 -24.54 -6.87
C SER A 25 42.07 -23.29 -7.68
N ALA A 26 42.50 -23.18 -8.95
CA ALA A 26 42.14 -22.05 -9.81
C ALA A 26 40.67 -22.11 -10.28
N HIS A 27 40.12 -23.31 -10.45
CA HIS A 27 38.71 -23.51 -10.75
C HIS A 27 37.82 -23.17 -9.55
N ASP A 28 38.22 -23.56 -8.34
CA ASP A 28 37.52 -23.20 -7.10
C ASP A 28 37.40 -21.68 -6.92
N GLU A 29 38.46 -20.93 -7.25
CA GLU A 29 38.43 -19.46 -7.22
C GLU A 29 37.40 -18.90 -8.22
N THR A 30 37.31 -19.49 -9.41
CA THR A 30 36.36 -19.07 -10.45
C THR A 30 34.92 -19.34 -10.03
N PHE A 31 34.61 -20.51 -9.46
CA PHE A 31 33.29 -20.82 -8.92
C PHE A 31 32.92 -19.89 -7.76
N GLY A 32 33.85 -19.69 -6.81
CA GLY A 32 33.63 -18.77 -5.69
C GLY A 32 33.39 -17.32 -6.15
N LYS A 33 34.05 -16.89 -7.23
CA LYS A 33 33.81 -15.57 -7.86
C LYS A 33 32.41 -15.50 -8.48
N ALA A 34 31.96 -16.55 -9.17
CA ALA A 34 30.62 -16.60 -9.74
C ALA A 34 29.53 -16.45 -8.66
N GLU A 35 29.64 -17.18 -7.54
CA GLU A 35 28.68 -17.06 -6.43
C GLU A 35 28.62 -15.64 -5.85
N ARG A 36 29.79 -15.02 -5.62
CA ARG A 36 29.84 -13.63 -5.14
C ARG A 36 29.14 -12.66 -6.10
N LEU A 37 29.33 -12.85 -7.41
CA LEU A 37 28.69 -12.00 -8.42
C LEU A 37 27.18 -12.20 -8.49
N ILE A 38 26.68 -13.43 -8.33
CA ILE A 38 25.24 -13.71 -8.27
C ILE A 38 24.59 -12.94 -7.12
N THR A 39 25.25 -12.87 -5.96
CA THR A 39 24.76 -12.11 -4.80
C THR A 39 24.95 -10.59 -4.95
N ALA A 40 26.07 -10.15 -5.51
CA ALA A 40 26.40 -8.73 -5.65
C ALA A 40 25.58 -8.04 -6.76
N HIS A 41 25.22 -8.77 -7.81
CA HIS A 41 24.47 -8.23 -8.94
C HIS A 41 23.05 -7.89 -8.52
N THR A 42 22.74 -6.59 -8.48
CA THR A 42 21.39 -6.10 -8.22
C THR A 42 21.03 -5.01 -9.21
N LYS A 43 19.74 -4.64 -9.28
CA LYS A 43 19.28 -3.49 -10.10
C LYS A 43 19.96 -2.17 -9.74
N ARG A 44 20.46 -2.04 -8.51
CA ARG A 44 21.14 -0.83 -8.03
C ARG A 44 22.66 -0.89 -8.19
N THR A 45 23.19 -2.10 -8.33
CA THR A 45 24.63 -2.38 -8.47
C THR A 45 24.82 -3.42 -9.57
N PRO A 46 24.69 -3.01 -10.85
CA PRO A 46 24.78 -3.93 -11.96
C PRO A 46 26.24 -4.35 -12.20
N GLU A 47 26.49 -5.65 -12.16
CA GLU A 47 27.81 -6.29 -12.36
C GLU A 47 28.02 -6.91 -13.76
N PHE A 48 27.44 -6.32 -14.82
CA PHE A 48 27.39 -6.95 -16.14
C PHE A 48 28.76 -7.36 -16.70
N ASP A 49 29.75 -6.47 -16.67
CA ASP A 49 31.09 -6.75 -17.22
C ASP A 49 31.80 -7.86 -16.46
N ASN A 50 31.70 -7.85 -15.12
CA ASN A 50 32.27 -8.88 -14.26
C ASN A 50 31.60 -10.23 -14.46
N ILE A 51 30.28 -10.26 -14.68
CA ILE A 51 29.54 -11.47 -15.03
C ILE A 51 29.99 -11.99 -16.40
N HIS A 52 30.10 -11.14 -17.42
CA HIS A 52 30.54 -11.57 -18.75
C HIS A 52 31.96 -12.12 -18.75
N ALA A 53 32.89 -11.46 -18.05
CA ALA A 53 34.25 -11.95 -17.87
C ALA A 53 34.28 -13.31 -17.16
N THR A 54 33.47 -13.48 -16.12
CA THR A 54 33.40 -14.75 -15.35
C THR A 54 32.74 -15.87 -16.17
N LEU A 55 31.74 -15.56 -17.01
CA LEU A 55 31.16 -16.51 -17.95
C LEU A 55 32.19 -17.03 -18.96
N ALA A 56 33.07 -16.16 -19.48
CA ALA A 56 34.16 -16.56 -20.37
C ALA A 56 35.19 -17.46 -19.65
N GLN A 57 35.51 -17.17 -18.39
CA GLN A 57 36.40 -18.01 -17.57
C GLN A 57 35.79 -19.40 -17.32
N LEU A 58 34.50 -19.47 -16.99
CA LEU A 58 33.79 -20.74 -16.82
C LEU A 58 33.76 -21.55 -18.12
N HIS A 59 33.61 -20.90 -19.28
CA HIS A 59 33.60 -21.59 -20.58
C HIS A 59 34.91 -22.34 -20.88
N ALA A 60 36.04 -21.85 -20.38
CA ALA A 60 37.35 -22.46 -20.58
C ALA A 60 37.61 -23.71 -19.71
N ILE A 61 36.73 -24.02 -18.75
CA ILE A 61 36.86 -25.22 -17.89
C ILE A 61 36.36 -26.44 -18.69
N ASP A 62 37.25 -27.36 -19.06
CA ASP A 62 36.93 -28.58 -19.83
C ASP A 62 37.39 -29.87 -19.14
N LEU A 63 37.31 -29.89 -17.80
CA LEU A 63 37.63 -31.06 -16.99
C LEU A 63 36.34 -31.85 -16.72
N PRO A 64 36.23 -33.13 -17.14
CA PRO A 64 35.01 -33.93 -17.00
C PRO A 64 34.32 -33.88 -15.62
N PRO A 65 35.04 -33.97 -14.48
CA PRO A 65 34.43 -33.93 -13.15
C PRO A 65 33.82 -32.57 -12.78
N LEU A 66 34.20 -31.49 -13.49
CA LEU A 66 33.78 -30.13 -13.20
C LEU A 66 32.75 -29.59 -14.21
N LEU A 67 32.44 -30.33 -15.27
CA LEU A 67 31.53 -29.87 -16.33
C LEU A 67 30.12 -29.59 -15.78
N GLY A 68 29.64 -30.44 -14.87
CA GLY A 68 28.34 -30.23 -14.23
C GLY A 68 28.28 -28.93 -13.42
N MET A 69 29.29 -28.70 -12.58
CA MET A 69 29.39 -27.51 -11.74
C MET A 69 29.56 -26.23 -12.56
N ARG A 70 30.37 -26.29 -13.62
CA ARG A 70 30.50 -25.23 -14.64
C ARG A 70 29.15 -24.85 -15.23
N SER A 71 28.41 -25.84 -15.71
CA SER A 71 27.14 -25.60 -16.41
C SER A 71 26.07 -25.04 -15.46
N LEU A 72 26.02 -25.47 -14.19
CA LEU A 72 25.17 -24.84 -13.16
C LEU A 72 25.52 -23.36 -12.91
N HIS A 73 26.80 -23.02 -12.71
CA HIS A 73 27.19 -21.62 -12.47
C HIS A 73 26.96 -20.74 -13.70
N ARG A 74 27.19 -21.26 -14.91
CA ARG A 74 26.85 -20.57 -16.15
C ARG A 74 25.35 -20.30 -16.25
N ALA A 75 24.51 -21.26 -15.87
CA ALA A 75 23.07 -21.04 -15.84
C ALA A 75 22.68 -19.92 -14.85
N ARG A 76 23.20 -19.96 -13.62
CA ARG A 76 22.90 -18.96 -12.59
C ARG A 76 23.32 -17.54 -13.00
N LEU A 77 24.52 -17.39 -13.54
CA LEU A 77 25.01 -16.10 -14.03
C LEU A 77 24.18 -15.58 -15.24
N ASN A 78 23.85 -16.44 -16.20
CA ASN A 78 23.01 -16.03 -17.34
C ASN A 78 21.59 -15.64 -16.89
N PHE A 79 21.02 -16.33 -15.90
CA PHE A 79 19.72 -15.96 -15.33
C PHE A 79 19.77 -14.61 -14.61
N ALA A 80 20.86 -14.32 -13.88
CA ALA A 80 21.06 -13.03 -13.20
C ALA A 80 21.10 -11.84 -14.17
N ILE A 81 21.61 -12.04 -15.40
CA ILE A 81 21.60 -11.04 -16.48
C ILE A 81 20.43 -11.21 -17.45
N GLU A 82 19.37 -11.91 -17.02
CA GLU A 82 18.08 -12.03 -17.72
C GLU A 82 18.10 -12.82 -19.06
N LYS A 83 19.15 -13.61 -19.32
CA LYS A 83 19.27 -14.53 -20.47
C LYS A 83 18.72 -15.92 -20.15
N VAL A 84 17.40 -16.02 -20.02
CA VAL A 84 16.73 -17.19 -19.46
C VAL A 84 16.84 -18.44 -20.32
N ASP A 85 16.69 -18.32 -21.63
CA ASP A 85 16.80 -19.44 -22.58
C ASP A 85 18.21 -20.04 -22.57
N VAL A 86 19.24 -19.18 -22.58
CA VAL A 86 20.65 -19.58 -22.43
C VAL A 86 20.89 -20.25 -21.07
N ALA A 87 20.35 -19.68 -20.00
CA ALA A 87 20.47 -20.26 -18.67
C ALA A 87 19.82 -21.64 -18.59
N ALA A 88 18.62 -21.81 -19.16
CA ALA A 88 17.91 -23.08 -19.18
C ALA A 88 18.66 -24.13 -20.02
N ALA A 89 19.26 -23.74 -21.14
CA ALA A 89 20.10 -24.63 -21.94
C ALA A 89 21.29 -25.16 -21.13
N HIS A 90 22.04 -24.29 -20.45
CA HIS A 90 23.16 -24.69 -19.58
C HIS A 90 22.74 -25.58 -18.41
N LEU A 91 21.52 -25.41 -17.88
CA LEU A 91 21.00 -26.31 -16.86
C LEU A 91 20.83 -27.75 -17.35
N ALA A 92 20.59 -27.96 -18.64
CA ALA A 92 20.44 -29.28 -19.25
C ALA A 92 21.74 -29.84 -19.86
N GLU A 93 22.86 -29.12 -19.79
CA GLU A 93 24.17 -29.54 -20.29
C GLU A 93 24.93 -30.39 -19.26
N ASP A 94 25.70 -31.37 -19.77
CA ASP A 94 26.67 -32.18 -19.02
C ASP A 94 26.12 -32.96 -17.81
N MET A 95 24.81 -33.19 -17.77
CA MET A 95 24.15 -33.82 -16.61
C MET A 95 24.61 -35.25 -16.31
N GLU A 96 25.21 -35.95 -17.29
CA GLU A 96 25.76 -37.30 -17.09
C GLU A 96 26.94 -37.37 -16.10
N GLN A 97 27.53 -36.21 -15.78
CA GLN A 97 28.62 -36.09 -14.81
C GLN A 97 28.16 -35.64 -13.43
N ASP A 98 26.86 -35.36 -13.24
CA ASP A 98 26.35 -34.87 -11.97
C ASP A 98 26.29 -36.00 -10.92
N ASP A 99 26.81 -35.74 -9.72
CA ASP A 99 26.47 -36.52 -8.54
C ASP A 99 25.05 -36.16 -8.03
N ALA A 100 24.59 -36.86 -6.99
CA ALA A 100 23.24 -36.67 -6.47
C ALA A 100 23.00 -35.25 -5.94
N ASP A 101 24.00 -34.63 -5.31
CA ASP A 101 23.91 -33.29 -4.72
C ASP A 101 23.86 -32.22 -5.81
N LEU A 102 24.66 -32.36 -6.86
CA LEU A 102 24.67 -31.45 -7.99
C LEU A 102 23.38 -31.57 -8.81
N ALA A 103 22.87 -32.79 -9.01
CA ALA A 103 21.57 -33.01 -9.67
C ALA A 103 20.43 -32.35 -8.87
N ALA A 104 20.44 -32.47 -7.54
CA ALA A 104 19.48 -31.79 -6.66
C ALA A 104 19.57 -30.26 -6.79
N ASN A 105 20.79 -29.70 -6.74
CA ASN A 105 21.01 -28.26 -6.90
C ASN A 105 20.51 -27.72 -8.26
N ARG A 106 20.72 -28.47 -9.35
CA ARG A 106 20.19 -28.11 -10.67
C ARG A 106 18.67 -28.17 -10.70
N ALA A 107 18.07 -29.20 -10.11
CA ALA A 107 16.63 -29.35 -10.06
C ALA A 107 15.99 -28.18 -9.30
N GLU A 108 16.50 -27.84 -8.11
CA GLU A 108 16.05 -26.68 -7.33
C GLU A 108 16.18 -25.37 -8.10
N PHE A 109 17.32 -25.16 -8.78
CA PHE A 109 17.50 -23.97 -9.59
C PHE A 109 16.56 -23.94 -10.80
N ALA A 110 16.27 -25.09 -11.42
CA ALA A 110 15.29 -25.20 -12.50
C ALA A 110 13.87 -24.87 -12.02
N LEU A 111 13.48 -25.32 -10.82
CA LEU A 111 12.20 -24.96 -10.20
C LEU A 111 12.11 -23.45 -9.96
N HIS A 112 13.17 -22.86 -9.41
CA HIS A 112 13.24 -21.41 -9.18
C HIS A 112 13.05 -20.63 -10.49
N MET A 113 13.77 -20.98 -11.55
CA MET A 113 13.61 -20.35 -12.87
C MET A 113 12.19 -20.52 -13.43
N ALA A 114 11.62 -21.72 -13.34
CA ALA A 114 10.26 -21.99 -13.82
C ALA A 114 9.20 -21.14 -13.08
N ARG A 115 9.32 -21.01 -11.76
CA ARG A 115 8.46 -20.16 -10.92
C ARG A 115 8.52 -18.70 -11.37
N GLU A 116 9.72 -18.13 -11.48
CA GLU A 116 9.92 -16.74 -11.90
C GLU A 116 9.35 -16.46 -13.29
N LEU A 117 9.58 -17.36 -14.26
CA LEU A 117 9.01 -17.27 -15.60
C LEU A 117 7.47 -17.22 -15.58
N SER A 118 6.86 -18.08 -14.78
CA SER A 118 5.40 -18.18 -14.72
C SER A 118 4.72 -16.99 -14.05
N LEU A 119 5.37 -16.33 -13.09
CA LEU A 119 4.83 -15.17 -12.38
C LEU A 119 4.64 -13.96 -13.29
N GLY A 120 5.34 -13.92 -14.43
CA GLY A 120 5.24 -12.84 -15.41
C GLY A 120 5.59 -11.46 -14.83
N LYS A 121 6.29 -11.41 -13.69
CA LYS A 121 6.80 -10.17 -13.10
C LYS A 121 7.96 -9.68 -13.98
N ARG A 122 7.63 -9.09 -15.12
CA ARG A 122 8.47 -8.18 -15.93
C ARG A 122 8.76 -6.87 -15.17
N ARG A 123 9.13 -6.97 -13.88
CA ARG A 123 9.52 -5.81 -13.07
C ARG A 123 10.95 -5.38 -13.36
N SER A 124 11.70 -6.13 -14.16
CA SER A 124 12.78 -5.59 -14.99
C SER A 124 12.35 -5.67 -16.44
N VAL A 125 12.72 -4.63 -17.15
CA VAL A 125 12.63 -4.50 -18.60
C VAL A 125 13.64 -5.53 -19.16
N ASN A 126 13.16 -6.53 -19.92
CA ASN A 126 13.94 -7.46 -20.79
C ASN A 126 14.22 -8.91 -20.35
N TYR A 127 13.26 -9.63 -19.76
CA TYR A 127 13.22 -11.10 -19.99
C TYR A 127 12.76 -11.37 -21.43
N GLU A 128 13.65 -11.21 -22.42
CA GLU A 128 13.43 -11.73 -23.76
C GLU A 128 13.78 -13.22 -23.76
N VAL A 129 12.76 -14.07 -23.61
CA VAL A 129 12.92 -15.51 -23.85
C VAL A 129 12.66 -15.74 -25.32
N ALA A 130 13.72 -15.91 -26.12
CA ALA A 130 13.60 -16.10 -27.57
C ALA A 130 12.73 -17.33 -27.90
N ASP A 131 12.86 -18.41 -27.12
CA ASP A 131 12.01 -19.59 -27.20
C ASP A 131 11.61 -20.10 -25.81
N THR A 132 10.41 -19.70 -25.36
CA THR A 132 9.85 -20.14 -24.08
C THR A 132 9.65 -21.66 -24.02
N ARG A 133 9.35 -22.31 -25.16
CA ARG A 133 9.13 -23.76 -25.19
C ARG A 133 10.44 -24.50 -24.95
N ALA A 134 11.48 -24.14 -25.68
CA ALA A 134 12.80 -24.75 -25.53
C ALA A 134 13.35 -24.56 -24.12
N ALA A 135 13.16 -23.38 -23.52
CA ALA A 135 13.55 -23.11 -22.15
C ALA A 135 12.86 -24.08 -21.16
N PHE A 136 11.53 -24.21 -21.19
CA PHE A 136 10.82 -25.14 -20.31
C PHE A 136 11.16 -26.61 -20.58
N ASP A 137 11.40 -27.00 -21.83
CA ASP A 137 11.84 -28.37 -22.13
C ASP A 137 13.24 -28.67 -21.54
N ALA A 138 14.13 -27.68 -21.50
CA ALA A 138 15.44 -27.82 -20.84
C ALA A 138 15.33 -27.85 -19.31
N LEU A 139 14.53 -26.97 -18.72
CA LEU A 139 14.25 -26.98 -17.27
C LEU A 139 13.61 -28.30 -16.83
N PHE A 140 12.68 -28.86 -17.62
CA PHE A 140 12.03 -30.12 -17.32
C PHE A 140 13.04 -31.26 -17.27
N ARG A 141 13.94 -31.34 -18.26
CA ARG A 141 15.01 -32.36 -18.28
C ARG A 141 15.93 -32.26 -17.05
N ALA A 142 16.34 -31.05 -16.70
CA ALA A 142 17.21 -30.82 -15.53
C ALA A 142 16.51 -31.23 -14.22
N ALA A 143 15.23 -30.86 -14.06
CA ALA A 143 14.44 -31.17 -12.88
C ALA A 143 14.10 -32.67 -12.75
N SER A 144 13.66 -33.31 -13.83
CA SER A 144 13.29 -34.73 -13.87
C SER A 144 14.45 -35.68 -13.57
N ARG A 145 15.69 -35.24 -13.72
CA ARG A 145 16.86 -36.05 -13.37
C ARG A 145 16.98 -36.31 -11.86
N HIS A 146 16.52 -35.36 -11.04
CA HIS A 146 16.48 -35.53 -9.59
C HIS A 146 15.21 -36.27 -9.15
N SER A 147 14.03 -35.83 -9.59
CA SER A 147 12.78 -36.57 -9.40
C SER A 147 11.70 -36.22 -10.42
N ASP A 148 10.81 -37.17 -10.72
CA ASP A 148 9.65 -36.95 -11.58
C ASP A 148 8.73 -35.83 -11.06
N ASP A 149 8.66 -35.66 -9.74
CA ASP A 149 7.88 -34.62 -9.08
C ASP A 149 8.42 -33.21 -9.39
N HIS A 150 9.74 -33.04 -9.37
CA HIS A 150 10.38 -31.79 -9.79
C HIS A 150 10.07 -31.48 -11.27
N GLY A 151 10.14 -32.49 -12.13
CA GLY A 151 9.72 -32.35 -13.54
C GLY A 151 8.27 -31.86 -13.68
N LEU A 152 7.36 -32.40 -12.87
CA LEU A 152 5.94 -32.00 -12.89
C LEU A 152 5.72 -30.58 -12.39
N VAL A 153 6.49 -30.09 -11.42
CA VAL A 153 6.46 -28.67 -11.00
C VAL A 153 6.87 -27.77 -12.17
N VAL A 154 7.92 -28.10 -12.92
CA VAL A 154 8.30 -27.34 -14.12
C VAL A 154 7.16 -27.33 -15.14
N GLU A 155 6.51 -28.48 -15.37
CA GLU A 155 5.38 -28.58 -16.29
C GLU A 155 4.16 -27.76 -15.82
N ILE A 156 3.87 -27.70 -14.52
CA ILE A 156 2.85 -26.81 -13.94
C ILE A 156 3.12 -25.36 -14.35
N HIS A 157 4.35 -24.86 -14.15
CA HIS A 157 4.73 -23.49 -14.49
C HIS A 157 4.75 -23.22 -16.01
N ARG A 158 5.08 -24.22 -16.83
CA ARG A 158 4.93 -24.15 -18.28
C ARG A 158 3.48 -23.90 -18.67
N ARG A 159 2.54 -24.68 -18.10
CA ARG A 159 1.09 -24.52 -18.35
C ARG A 159 0.59 -23.16 -17.89
N LEU A 160 1.08 -22.66 -16.76
CA LEU A 160 0.78 -21.32 -16.27
C LEU A 160 1.24 -20.24 -17.26
N THR A 161 2.45 -20.36 -17.82
CA THR A 161 2.98 -19.42 -18.84
C THR A 161 2.12 -19.43 -20.11
N MET A 162 1.57 -20.59 -20.47
CA MET A 162 0.62 -20.76 -21.58
C MET A 162 -0.83 -20.33 -21.25
N LYS A 163 -1.08 -19.76 -20.05
CA LYS A 163 -2.43 -19.39 -19.56
C LYS A 163 -3.41 -20.58 -19.50
N LYS A 164 -2.89 -21.77 -19.20
CA LYS A 164 -3.65 -23.02 -19.03
C LYS A 164 -3.81 -23.37 -17.55
N GLU A 165 -4.34 -22.43 -16.75
CA GLU A 165 -4.40 -22.57 -15.29
C GLU A 165 -5.14 -23.84 -14.81
N MET A 166 -6.18 -24.28 -15.52
CA MET A 166 -6.94 -25.48 -15.15
C MET A 166 -6.15 -26.78 -15.41
N GLU A 167 -5.28 -26.80 -16.42
CA GLU A 167 -4.40 -27.95 -16.67
C GLU A 167 -3.29 -27.99 -15.60
N ALA A 168 -2.70 -26.83 -15.30
CA ALA A 168 -1.73 -26.69 -14.21
C ALA A 168 -2.32 -27.16 -12.87
N LEU A 169 -3.56 -26.75 -12.55
CA LEU A 169 -4.21 -27.13 -11.30
C LEU A 169 -4.42 -28.65 -11.21
N LYS A 170 -4.80 -29.32 -12.30
CA LYS A 170 -4.94 -30.78 -12.32
C LYS A 170 -3.62 -31.49 -12.03
N LEU A 171 -2.52 -30.98 -12.61
CA LEU A 171 -1.17 -31.52 -12.34
C LEU A 171 -0.80 -31.33 -10.88
N ALA A 172 -1.00 -30.13 -10.32
CA ALA A 172 -0.75 -29.84 -8.91
C ALA A 172 -1.60 -30.73 -7.98
N THR A 173 -2.88 -30.95 -8.28
CA THR A 173 -3.73 -31.88 -7.51
C THR A 173 -3.16 -33.30 -7.51
N GLY A 174 -2.70 -33.79 -8.68
CA GLY A 174 -2.09 -35.11 -8.78
C GLY A 174 -0.79 -35.23 -7.99
N LEU A 175 0.01 -34.17 -8.01
CA LEU A 175 1.27 -34.06 -7.28
C LEU A 175 1.06 -34.09 -5.76
N ILE A 176 0.14 -33.26 -5.25
CA ILE A 176 -0.21 -33.16 -3.81
C ILE A 176 -0.69 -34.50 -3.23
N LYS A 177 -1.41 -35.30 -4.02
CA LYS A 177 -1.85 -36.64 -3.59
C LYS A 177 -0.69 -37.58 -3.29
N ARG A 178 0.47 -37.38 -3.94
CA ARG A 178 1.68 -38.18 -3.73
C ARG A 178 2.55 -37.56 -2.65
N GLU A 179 2.73 -36.24 -2.70
CA GLU A 179 3.60 -35.48 -1.81
C GLU A 179 2.88 -34.19 -1.34
N PRO A 180 2.33 -34.17 -0.11
CA PRO A 180 1.57 -33.04 0.42
C PRO A 180 2.31 -31.69 0.44
N ASP A 181 3.64 -31.71 0.45
CA ASP A 181 4.50 -30.51 0.54
C ASP A 181 4.35 -29.56 -0.67
N TYR A 182 3.79 -30.03 -1.79
CA TYR A 182 3.47 -29.19 -2.95
C TYR A 182 2.14 -28.43 -2.86
N LEU A 183 1.51 -28.36 -1.68
CA LEU A 183 0.26 -27.62 -1.45
C LEU A 183 0.32 -26.17 -1.97
N GLU A 184 1.45 -25.49 -1.77
CA GLU A 184 1.64 -24.09 -2.19
C GLU A 184 1.49 -23.90 -3.71
N GLU A 185 1.85 -24.89 -4.53
CA GLU A 185 1.68 -24.81 -5.98
C GLU A 185 0.19 -24.71 -6.36
N ALA A 186 -0.67 -25.50 -5.73
CA ALA A 186 -2.11 -25.40 -5.95
C ALA A 186 -2.68 -24.06 -5.45
N ILE A 187 -2.23 -23.58 -4.28
CA ILE A 187 -2.66 -22.29 -3.72
C ILE A 187 -2.31 -21.14 -4.67
N ASP A 188 -1.12 -21.14 -5.24
CA ASP A 188 -0.67 -20.10 -6.17
C ASP A 188 -1.42 -20.13 -7.51
N ILE A 189 -1.72 -21.32 -8.03
CA ILE A 189 -2.56 -21.48 -9.23
C ILE A 189 -3.97 -20.95 -8.94
N VAL A 190 -4.58 -21.32 -7.81
CA VAL A 190 -5.91 -20.85 -7.39
C VAL A 190 -5.92 -19.32 -7.25
N ARG A 191 -4.89 -18.74 -6.62
CA ARG A 191 -4.71 -17.28 -6.50
C ARG A 191 -4.67 -16.61 -7.87
N ARG A 192 -3.98 -17.21 -8.85
CA ARG A 192 -3.92 -16.70 -10.23
C ARG A 192 -5.25 -16.79 -10.95
N VAL A 193 -5.98 -17.89 -10.79
CA VAL A 193 -7.33 -18.08 -11.36
C VAL A 193 -8.27 -16.98 -10.85
N TYR A 194 -8.33 -16.80 -9.53
CA TYR A 194 -9.26 -15.86 -8.90
C TYR A 194 -8.82 -14.40 -8.98
N ARG A 195 -7.59 -14.09 -9.43
CA ARG A 195 -7.18 -12.73 -9.78
C ARG A 195 -7.98 -12.14 -10.96
N ARG A 196 -8.55 -12.99 -11.81
CA ARG A 196 -9.44 -12.60 -12.91
C ARG A 196 -10.85 -12.26 -12.39
N PRO A 197 -11.70 -11.56 -13.17
CA PRO A 197 -13.10 -11.37 -12.80
C PRO A 197 -13.77 -12.71 -12.46
N TYR A 198 -14.53 -12.72 -11.37
CA TYR A 198 -15.22 -13.92 -10.90
C TYR A 198 -16.17 -14.46 -11.97
N ARG A 199 -16.22 -15.79 -12.08
CA ARG A 199 -17.13 -16.51 -12.98
C ARG A 199 -17.57 -17.80 -12.28
N PRO A 200 -18.88 -18.00 -12.01
CA PRO A 200 -19.38 -19.20 -11.32
C PRO A 200 -18.91 -20.51 -11.96
N LYS A 201 -18.91 -20.59 -13.30
CA LYS A 201 -18.43 -21.76 -14.05
C LYS A 201 -16.95 -22.09 -13.81
N ILE A 202 -16.12 -21.08 -13.58
CA ILE A 202 -14.70 -21.28 -13.28
C ILE A 202 -14.53 -21.74 -11.84
N ALA A 203 -15.26 -21.14 -10.90
CA ALA A 203 -15.25 -21.56 -9.49
C ALA A 203 -15.66 -23.04 -9.34
N ALA A 204 -16.78 -23.44 -9.95
CA ALA A 204 -17.24 -24.83 -9.94
C ALA A 204 -16.21 -25.80 -10.55
N LYS A 205 -15.47 -25.36 -11.58
CA LYS A 205 -14.39 -26.16 -12.18
C LYS A 205 -13.18 -26.30 -11.25
N VAL A 206 -12.81 -25.25 -10.52
CA VAL A 206 -11.74 -25.29 -9.50
C VAL A 206 -12.14 -26.24 -8.38
N GLU A 207 -13.34 -26.10 -7.83
CA GLU A 207 -13.90 -26.96 -6.78
C GLU A 207 -13.92 -28.43 -7.23
N HIS A 208 -14.36 -28.71 -8.45
CA HIS A 208 -14.36 -30.07 -9.01
C HIS A 208 -12.95 -30.67 -9.14
N ILE A 209 -11.96 -29.89 -9.58
CA ILE A 209 -10.57 -30.36 -9.72
C ILE A 209 -9.94 -30.67 -8.34
N LEU A 210 -10.33 -29.93 -7.29
CA LEU A 210 -9.75 -30.03 -5.95
C LEU A 210 -10.56 -30.93 -5.01
N ALA A 211 -11.78 -31.33 -5.39
CA ALA A 211 -12.62 -32.26 -4.63
C ALA A 211 -11.88 -33.53 -4.16
N PRO A 212 -11.01 -34.17 -4.97
CA PRO A 212 -10.29 -35.36 -4.51
C PRO A 212 -9.24 -35.14 -3.41
N LEU A 213 -8.97 -33.89 -3.01
CA LEU A 213 -8.07 -33.55 -1.90
C LEU A 213 -8.84 -33.21 -0.62
N GLN A 214 -10.18 -33.14 -0.64
CA GLN A 214 -10.96 -32.70 0.51
C GLN A 214 -10.71 -33.55 1.77
N ASP A 215 -10.59 -34.87 1.60
CA ASP A 215 -10.36 -35.81 2.70
C ASP A 215 -8.85 -36.07 2.98
N SER A 216 -7.96 -35.30 2.35
CA SER A 216 -6.51 -35.43 2.57
C SER A 216 -6.02 -34.57 3.75
N PRO A 217 -4.82 -34.82 4.30
CA PRO A 217 -4.25 -34.00 5.38
C PRO A 217 -4.14 -32.49 5.07
N VAL A 218 -4.10 -32.14 3.78
CA VAL A 218 -4.01 -30.74 3.30
C VAL A 218 -5.36 -30.18 2.82
N GLY A 219 -6.40 -31.02 2.76
CA GLY A 219 -7.71 -30.69 2.20
C GLY A 219 -8.35 -29.49 2.89
N GLU A 220 -8.24 -29.43 4.21
CA GLU A 220 -8.74 -28.33 5.04
C GLU A 220 -8.07 -26.99 4.74
N VAL A 221 -6.74 -26.95 4.75
CA VAL A 221 -5.95 -25.74 4.46
C VAL A 221 -6.24 -25.25 3.04
N LEU A 222 -6.32 -26.18 2.09
CA LEU A 222 -6.64 -25.87 0.71
C LEU A 222 -8.07 -25.30 0.58
N ALA A 223 -9.05 -25.88 1.27
CA ALA A 223 -10.43 -25.41 1.26
C ALA A 223 -10.53 -23.96 1.79
N ASP A 224 -9.83 -23.64 2.88
CA ASP A 224 -9.79 -22.27 3.43
C ASP A 224 -9.23 -21.27 2.42
N HIS A 225 -8.13 -21.62 1.75
CA HIS A 225 -7.52 -20.77 0.73
C HIS A 225 -8.40 -20.61 -0.52
N ILE A 226 -9.03 -21.69 -1.00
CA ILE A 226 -9.95 -21.61 -2.14
C ILE A 226 -11.12 -20.69 -1.79
N PHE A 227 -11.74 -20.90 -0.63
CA PHE A 227 -12.89 -20.14 -0.19
C PHE A 227 -12.56 -18.65 -0.09
N ALA A 228 -11.48 -18.30 0.60
CA ALA A 228 -11.04 -16.91 0.75
C ALA A 228 -10.76 -16.24 -0.62
N ARG A 229 -10.13 -16.95 -1.57
CA ARG A 229 -9.84 -16.40 -2.91
C ARG A 229 -11.07 -16.29 -3.79
N LYS A 230 -11.99 -17.24 -3.71
CA LYS A 230 -13.31 -17.19 -4.36
C LYS A 230 -14.07 -15.96 -3.87
N LEU A 231 -14.15 -15.79 -2.55
CA LEU A 231 -14.82 -14.66 -1.90
C LEU A 231 -14.21 -13.31 -2.32
N GLU A 232 -12.87 -13.22 -2.32
CA GLU A 232 -12.15 -12.01 -2.78
C GLU A 232 -12.47 -11.67 -4.25
N ALA A 233 -12.61 -12.68 -5.11
CA ALA A 233 -12.99 -12.50 -6.50
C ALA A 233 -14.46 -12.05 -6.64
N GLN A 234 -15.38 -12.63 -5.87
CA GLN A 234 -16.78 -12.20 -5.82
C GLN A 234 -16.91 -10.75 -5.36
N VAL A 235 -16.19 -10.35 -4.31
CA VAL A 235 -16.12 -8.95 -3.84
C VAL A 235 -15.66 -8.04 -4.97
N ARG A 236 -14.57 -8.37 -5.67
CA ARG A 236 -14.09 -7.57 -6.81
C ARG A 236 -15.12 -7.48 -7.93
N ALA A 237 -15.82 -8.57 -8.25
CA ALA A 237 -16.84 -8.57 -9.28
C ALA A 237 -18.04 -7.69 -8.90
N ALA A 238 -18.51 -7.80 -7.66
CA ALA A 238 -19.60 -6.98 -7.13
C ALA A 238 -19.28 -5.48 -7.18
N ARG A 239 -18.01 -5.09 -6.97
CA ARG A 239 -17.58 -3.70 -7.11
C ARG A 239 -17.70 -3.17 -8.53
N ILE A 240 -17.46 -3.96 -9.57
CA ILE A 240 -17.35 -3.43 -10.94
C ILE A 240 -18.74 -3.07 -11.53
N GLN A 241 -19.81 -3.64 -11.01
CA GLN A 241 -21.14 -3.49 -11.60
C GLN A 241 -21.76 -2.11 -11.31
N THR A 242 -22.05 -1.37 -12.39
CA THR A 242 -22.58 0.00 -12.34
C THR A 242 -24.11 0.10 -12.36
N ASP A 243 -24.80 -0.99 -12.70
CA ASP A 243 -26.20 -0.95 -13.16
C ASP A 243 -27.21 -1.53 -12.16
N GLY A 244 -26.81 -1.67 -10.88
CA GLY A 244 -27.75 -1.90 -9.77
C GLY A 244 -28.28 -3.32 -9.60
N VAL A 245 -27.79 -4.31 -10.35
CA VAL A 245 -28.08 -5.74 -10.10
C VAL A 245 -26.76 -6.45 -9.81
N VAL A 246 -26.56 -6.85 -8.56
CA VAL A 246 -25.40 -7.61 -8.11
C VAL A 246 -25.75 -9.09 -8.08
N GLU A 247 -25.61 -9.79 -9.20
CA GLU A 247 -25.93 -11.23 -9.28
C GLU A 247 -24.82 -12.14 -8.72
N ASP A 248 -23.57 -11.66 -8.66
CA ASP A 248 -22.38 -12.49 -8.40
C ASP A 248 -21.60 -12.09 -7.13
N GLY A 249 -22.26 -11.44 -6.16
CA GLY A 249 -21.65 -11.04 -4.89
C GLY A 249 -21.40 -12.22 -3.92
N PRO A 250 -20.64 -11.99 -2.84
CA PRO A 250 -20.59 -12.90 -1.70
C PRO A 250 -21.97 -13.27 -1.16
N SER A 251 -22.16 -14.52 -0.73
CA SER A 251 -23.40 -14.97 -0.07
C SER A 251 -23.19 -15.04 1.45
N LEU A 252 -24.06 -14.38 2.21
CA LEU A 252 -24.04 -14.45 3.67
C LEU A 252 -24.14 -15.89 4.19
N THR A 253 -25.08 -16.67 3.65
CA THR A 253 -25.26 -18.08 4.04
C THR A 253 -24.03 -18.94 3.75
N GLU A 254 -23.33 -18.69 2.64
CA GLU A 254 -22.10 -19.41 2.31
C GLU A 254 -20.96 -19.06 3.29
N VAL A 255 -20.81 -17.76 3.62
CA VAL A 255 -19.81 -17.30 4.60
C VAL A 255 -20.12 -17.82 6.01
N GLN A 256 -21.37 -17.76 6.46
CA GLN A 256 -21.77 -18.30 7.77
C GLN A 256 -21.49 -19.79 7.86
N ARG A 257 -21.90 -20.58 6.86
CA ARG A 257 -21.60 -22.02 6.82
C ARG A 257 -20.09 -22.28 6.90
N PHE A 258 -19.29 -21.50 6.18
CA PHE A 258 -17.84 -21.62 6.24
C PHE A 258 -17.29 -21.29 7.65
N LEU A 259 -17.77 -20.23 8.29
CA LEU A 259 -17.39 -19.89 9.66
C LEU A 259 -17.85 -20.95 10.67
N ASP A 260 -19.08 -21.46 10.58
CA ASP A 260 -19.61 -22.50 11.46
C ASP A 260 -18.79 -23.80 11.36
N GLN A 261 -18.32 -24.14 10.16
CA GLN A 261 -17.51 -25.33 9.90
C GLN A 261 -16.05 -25.17 10.33
N ARG A 262 -15.48 -23.97 10.18
CA ARG A 262 -14.03 -23.73 10.30
C ARG A 262 -13.64 -22.92 11.54
N GLY A 263 -14.60 -22.33 12.23
CA GLY A 263 -14.42 -21.46 13.40
C GLY A 263 -13.33 -20.40 13.19
N ALA A 264 -12.42 -20.35 14.17
CA ALA A 264 -11.27 -19.45 14.18
C ALA A 264 -10.38 -19.53 12.91
N ALA A 265 -10.16 -20.72 12.35
CA ALA A 265 -9.33 -20.90 11.16
C ALA A 265 -9.96 -20.22 9.94
N GLY A 266 -11.27 -20.38 9.78
CA GLY A 266 -12.05 -19.70 8.74
C GLY A 266 -12.00 -18.19 8.91
N ALA A 267 -12.24 -17.68 10.13
CA ALA A 267 -12.18 -16.25 10.40
C ALA A 267 -10.79 -15.66 10.09
N ARG A 268 -9.70 -16.34 10.48
CA ARG A 268 -8.31 -15.94 10.16
C ARG A 268 -8.05 -15.83 8.66
N ALA A 269 -8.60 -16.74 7.86
CA ALA A 269 -8.48 -16.69 6.41
C ALA A 269 -9.18 -15.45 5.83
N LEU A 270 -10.37 -15.11 6.37
CA LEU A 270 -11.20 -14.03 5.84
C LEU A 270 -10.79 -12.63 6.31
N VAL A 271 -10.30 -12.46 7.55
CA VAL A 271 -9.86 -11.13 8.04
C VAL A 271 -8.69 -10.55 7.25
N ARG A 272 -7.96 -11.36 6.49
CA ARG A 272 -6.85 -10.91 5.62
C ARG A 272 -7.34 -10.26 4.31
N LEU A 273 -8.62 -10.41 3.97
CA LEU A 273 -9.20 -9.91 2.73
C LEU A 273 -9.56 -8.42 2.84
N LYS A 274 -8.58 -7.52 2.68
CA LYS A 274 -8.79 -6.06 2.77
C LYS A 274 -9.93 -5.56 1.89
N ASP A 275 -10.04 -6.06 0.66
CA ASP A 275 -11.10 -5.63 -0.25
C ASP A 275 -12.49 -6.01 0.27
N LEU A 276 -12.65 -7.12 1.00
CA LEU A 276 -13.95 -7.52 1.58
C LEU A 276 -14.47 -6.45 2.53
N PHE A 277 -13.63 -5.95 3.43
CA PHE A 277 -14.01 -4.95 4.43
C PHE A 277 -14.25 -3.57 3.81
N LEU A 278 -13.52 -3.21 2.75
CA LEU A 278 -13.65 -1.90 2.11
C LEU A 278 -14.74 -1.84 1.04
N SER A 279 -15.29 -2.96 0.59
CA SER A 279 -16.24 -2.96 -0.53
C SER A 279 -17.68 -2.89 -0.05
N VAL A 280 -18.53 -2.39 -0.94
CA VAL A 280 -19.98 -2.29 -0.77
C VAL A 280 -20.65 -3.32 -1.67
N PHE A 281 -21.47 -4.20 -1.09
CA PHE A 281 -22.20 -5.26 -1.80
C PHE A 281 -23.41 -5.73 -0.94
N PRO A 282 -24.36 -6.52 -1.49
CA PRO A 282 -25.45 -7.06 -0.69
C PRO A 282 -24.95 -7.85 0.51
N ASP A 283 -25.59 -7.68 1.67
CA ASP A 283 -25.25 -8.34 2.94
C ASP A 283 -23.80 -8.10 3.43
N ASP A 284 -23.15 -7.04 2.94
CA ASP A 284 -21.74 -6.75 3.24
C ASP A 284 -21.46 -6.56 4.74
N GLU A 285 -22.32 -5.85 5.44
CA GLU A 285 -22.19 -5.57 6.86
C GLU A 285 -22.42 -6.84 7.69
N GLU A 286 -23.45 -7.61 7.38
CA GLU A 286 -23.76 -8.90 8.03
C GLU A 286 -22.60 -9.88 7.87
N ILE A 287 -22.02 -9.98 6.66
CA ILE A 287 -20.83 -10.80 6.40
C ILE A 287 -19.63 -10.33 7.24
N LYS A 288 -19.35 -9.02 7.25
CA LYS A 288 -18.23 -8.47 8.03
C LYS A 288 -18.41 -8.71 9.53
N LEU A 289 -19.62 -8.54 10.04
CA LEU A 289 -19.95 -8.75 11.45
C LEU A 289 -19.79 -10.22 11.86
N ALA A 290 -20.25 -11.17 11.03
CA ALA A 290 -20.04 -12.60 11.28
C ALA A 290 -18.55 -12.95 11.38
N ILE A 291 -17.72 -12.40 10.47
CA ILE A 291 -16.27 -12.59 10.51
C ILE A 291 -15.66 -11.98 11.78
N VAL A 292 -16.05 -10.75 12.13
CA VAL A 292 -15.54 -10.05 13.32
C VAL A 292 -15.92 -10.78 14.60
N GLU A 293 -17.14 -11.32 14.70
CA GLU A 293 -17.60 -12.06 15.87
C GLU A 293 -16.80 -13.34 16.09
N GLU A 294 -16.65 -14.18 15.06
CA GLU A 294 -15.85 -15.40 15.14
C GLU A 294 -14.37 -15.08 15.44
N TYR A 295 -13.81 -14.06 14.78
CA TYR A 295 -12.43 -13.66 15.03
C TYR A 295 -12.22 -13.08 16.44
N SER A 296 -13.24 -12.43 17.01
CA SER A 296 -13.19 -11.93 18.39
C SER A 296 -13.13 -13.07 19.41
N ARG A 297 -13.83 -14.18 19.17
CA ARG A 297 -13.72 -15.39 20.01
C ARG A 297 -12.29 -15.92 19.99
N PHE A 298 -11.71 -16.05 18.80
CA PHE A 298 -10.32 -16.47 18.63
C PHE A 298 -9.30 -15.53 19.33
N ALA A 299 -9.52 -14.20 19.25
CA ALA A 299 -8.67 -13.23 19.93
C ALA A 299 -8.67 -13.41 21.45
N LEU A 300 -9.85 -13.67 22.04
CA LEU A 300 -9.99 -13.92 23.48
C LEU A 300 -9.36 -15.24 23.92
N GLU A 301 -9.49 -16.29 23.12
CA GLU A 301 -8.92 -17.61 23.40
C GLU A 301 -7.39 -17.61 23.36
N THR A 302 -6.81 -16.89 22.39
CA THR A 302 -5.36 -16.88 22.19
C THR A 302 -4.63 -15.84 23.03
N GLN A 303 -5.30 -14.74 23.39
CA GLN A 303 -4.70 -13.61 24.12
C GLN A 303 -3.42 -13.08 23.45
N LEU A 304 -3.33 -13.20 22.12
CA LEU A 304 -2.20 -12.68 21.34
C LEU A 304 -2.48 -11.25 20.89
N THR A 305 -1.54 -10.34 21.18
CA THR A 305 -1.68 -8.91 20.87
C THR A 305 -1.87 -8.62 19.38
N ASP A 306 -1.16 -9.33 18.51
CA ASP A 306 -1.27 -9.15 17.05
C ASP A 306 -2.65 -9.56 16.53
N VAL A 307 -3.23 -10.62 17.11
CA VAL A 307 -4.60 -11.06 16.84
C VAL A 307 -5.61 -10.03 17.34
N ALA A 308 -5.46 -9.52 18.57
CA ALA A 308 -6.32 -8.48 19.13
C ALA A 308 -6.27 -7.17 18.32
N LYS A 309 -5.07 -6.77 17.88
CA LYS A 309 -4.88 -5.63 16.98
C LYS A 309 -5.63 -5.85 15.68
N ARG A 310 -5.48 -7.02 15.06
CA ARG A 310 -6.17 -7.30 13.80
C ARG A 310 -7.68 -7.34 13.97
N MET A 311 -8.18 -7.85 15.09
CA MET A 311 -9.60 -7.85 15.43
C MET A 311 -10.14 -6.43 15.47
N LEU A 312 -9.48 -5.52 16.20
CA LEU A 312 -9.87 -4.12 16.28
C LEU A 312 -9.84 -3.43 14.90
N GLU A 313 -8.79 -3.65 14.11
CA GLU A 313 -8.68 -3.09 12.75
C GLU A 313 -9.83 -3.53 11.84
N CYS A 314 -10.23 -4.81 11.92
CA CYS A 314 -11.35 -5.35 11.15
C CYS A 314 -12.70 -4.84 11.67
N ALA A 315 -12.90 -4.80 12.99
CA ALA A 315 -14.11 -4.25 13.60
C ALA A 315 -14.31 -2.77 13.24
N ALA A 316 -13.25 -1.98 13.25
CA ALA A 316 -13.27 -0.58 12.82
C ALA A 316 -13.56 -0.37 11.32
N GLN A 317 -13.57 -1.46 10.53
CA GLN A 317 -14.01 -1.47 9.13
C GLN A 317 -15.42 -2.06 8.99
N THR A 318 -16.27 -1.81 9.97
CA THR A 318 -17.72 -2.09 9.94
C THR A 318 -18.49 -0.80 10.20
N ARG A 319 -19.72 -0.67 9.68
CA ARG A 319 -20.58 0.48 10.02
C ARG A 319 -20.96 0.44 11.49
N LYS A 320 -21.28 -0.75 12.01
CA LYS A 320 -21.73 -0.96 13.39
C LYS A 320 -20.75 -0.40 14.42
N PHE A 321 -19.45 -0.59 14.24
CA PHE A 321 -18.43 -0.03 15.17
C PHE A 321 -18.52 1.49 15.36
N TRP A 322 -18.91 2.23 14.32
CA TRP A 322 -19.03 3.69 14.39
C TRP A 322 -20.45 4.18 14.70
N GLN A 323 -21.44 3.29 14.69
CA GLN A 323 -22.86 3.57 14.91
C GLN A 323 -23.37 3.16 16.28
N ASP A 324 -22.78 2.12 16.84
CA ASP A 324 -23.21 1.46 18.06
C ASP A 324 -22.09 1.53 19.10
N ASP A 325 -22.27 2.42 20.07
CA ASP A 325 -21.33 2.63 21.17
C ASP A 325 -21.18 1.39 22.05
N GLY A 326 -22.26 0.59 22.19
CA GLY A 326 -22.24 -0.67 22.93
C GLY A 326 -21.36 -1.70 22.26
N PHE A 327 -21.53 -1.88 20.94
CA PHE A 327 -20.67 -2.77 20.16
C PHE A 327 -19.20 -2.31 20.15
N ARG A 328 -18.94 -1.01 19.99
CA ARG A 328 -17.58 -0.46 20.07
C ARG A 328 -16.94 -0.73 21.43
N THR A 329 -17.68 -0.49 22.52
CA THR A 329 -17.20 -0.72 23.89
C THR A 329 -16.91 -2.19 24.14
N ASP A 330 -17.74 -3.10 23.64
CA ASP A 330 -17.51 -4.55 23.73
C ASP A 330 -16.21 -4.97 23.00
N ILE A 331 -15.99 -4.50 21.77
CA ILE A 331 -14.74 -4.77 21.03
C ILE A 331 -13.51 -4.25 21.78
N LEU A 332 -13.57 -3.03 22.32
CA LEU A 332 -12.47 -2.46 23.11
C LEU A 332 -12.25 -3.23 24.42
N ALA A 333 -13.30 -3.68 25.09
CA ALA A 333 -13.18 -4.51 26.28
C ALA A 333 -12.49 -5.85 25.97
N LYS A 334 -12.88 -6.52 24.88
CA LYS A 334 -12.23 -7.77 24.42
C LYS A 334 -10.76 -7.56 24.07
N MET A 335 -10.45 -6.44 23.41
CA MET A 335 -9.07 -6.05 23.10
C MET A 335 -8.24 -5.86 24.38
N ARG A 336 -8.78 -5.16 25.40
CA ARG A 336 -8.09 -4.98 26.70
C ARG A 336 -7.80 -6.31 27.39
N LEU A 337 -8.72 -7.27 27.34
CA LEU A 337 -8.50 -8.60 27.93
C LEU A 337 -7.33 -9.35 27.27
N ALA A 338 -7.06 -9.09 25.99
CA ALA A 338 -5.92 -9.66 25.27
C ALA A 338 -4.62 -8.84 25.45
N CYS A 339 -4.67 -7.65 26.07
CA CYS A 339 -3.54 -6.74 26.24
C CYS A 339 -3.21 -6.55 27.72
N THR A 340 -2.41 -7.44 28.31
CA THR A 340 -2.12 -7.42 29.75
C THR A 340 -0.76 -6.82 30.11
N ASP A 341 0.18 -6.76 29.17
CA ASP A 341 1.58 -6.34 29.43
C ASP A 341 1.94 -5.05 28.67
N GLU A 342 2.02 -3.92 29.40
CA GLU A 342 2.41 -2.63 28.82
C GLU A 342 3.91 -2.52 28.48
N SER A 343 4.74 -3.54 28.73
CA SER A 343 6.11 -3.57 28.22
C SER A 343 6.20 -3.92 26.73
N ILE A 344 5.10 -4.42 26.16
CA ILE A 344 4.97 -4.74 24.74
C ILE A 344 4.45 -3.51 23.99
N GLY A 345 5.22 -3.02 23.01
CA GLY A 345 4.87 -1.79 22.29
C GLY A 345 3.54 -1.86 21.55
N GLU A 346 3.15 -3.03 21.04
CA GLU A 346 1.84 -3.27 20.43
C GLU A 346 0.69 -3.18 21.45
N ASN A 347 0.88 -3.58 22.70
CA ASN A 347 -0.13 -3.41 23.75
C ASN A 347 -0.31 -1.93 24.07
N CYS A 348 0.79 -1.17 24.22
CA CYS A 348 0.71 0.28 24.37
C CYS A 348 -0.01 0.94 23.19
N PHE A 349 0.23 0.50 21.96
CA PHE A 349 -0.47 1.01 20.79
C PHE A 349 -1.99 0.83 20.90
N LEU A 350 -2.44 -0.37 21.28
CA LEU A 350 -3.86 -0.70 21.43
C LEU A 350 -4.54 0.07 22.57
N LEU A 351 -3.85 0.21 23.70
CA LEU A 351 -4.30 1.07 24.79
C LEU A 351 -4.37 2.54 24.36
N GLY A 352 -3.43 3.00 23.54
CA GLY A 352 -3.47 4.34 22.93
C GLY A 352 -4.73 4.53 22.07
N VAL A 353 -5.08 3.57 21.21
CA VAL A 353 -6.31 3.62 20.40
C VAL A 353 -7.56 3.66 21.28
N ASP A 354 -7.61 2.83 22.31
CA ASP A 354 -8.74 2.77 23.24
C ASP A 354 -8.94 4.09 24.01
N HIS A 355 -7.88 4.65 24.58
CA HIS A 355 -7.93 5.96 25.23
C HIS A 355 -8.34 7.06 24.24
N PHE A 356 -7.82 7.02 23.01
CA PHE A 356 -8.16 7.97 21.97
C PHE A 356 -9.65 7.92 21.61
N LEU A 357 -10.22 6.73 21.39
CA LEU A 357 -11.64 6.55 21.08
C LEU A 357 -12.56 6.86 22.27
N SER A 358 -12.03 6.79 23.49
CA SER A 358 -12.75 7.15 24.72
C SER A 358 -12.66 8.64 25.06
N GLY A 359 -11.92 9.44 24.26
CA GLY A 359 -11.73 10.87 24.51
C GLY A 359 -10.78 11.19 25.69
N SER A 360 -9.92 10.25 26.08
CA SER A 360 -8.99 10.40 27.19
C SER A 360 -7.61 10.85 26.71
N ASP A 361 -7.11 12.01 27.16
CA ASP A 361 -5.81 12.59 26.76
C ASP A 361 -4.58 11.70 27.05
N ARG A 362 -4.75 10.63 27.83
CA ARG A 362 -3.69 9.64 28.11
C ARG A 362 -3.22 8.90 26.85
N PHE A 363 -3.96 8.98 25.73
CA PHE A 363 -3.59 8.30 24.49
C PHE A 363 -2.20 8.68 23.98
N VAL A 364 -1.78 9.94 24.15
CA VAL A 364 -0.47 10.41 23.65
C VAL A 364 0.68 9.67 24.35
N GLY A 365 0.63 9.56 25.68
CA GLY A 365 1.64 8.82 26.45
C GLY A 365 1.78 7.36 26.03
N TYR A 366 0.66 6.69 25.72
CA TYR A 366 0.68 5.31 25.22
C TYR A 366 1.27 5.18 23.82
N PHE A 367 0.92 6.07 22.88
CA PHE A 367 1.52 6.05 21.54
C PHE A 367 3.02 6.38 21.57
N SER A 368 3.44 7.35 22.39
CA SER A 368 4.85 7.68 22.59
C SER A 368 5.64 6.48 23.12
N LYS A 369 5.12 5.81 24.16
CA LYS A 369 5.72 4.58 24.71
C LYS A 369 5.78 3.45 23.66
N SER A 370 4.72 3.29 22.87
CA SER A 370 4.68 2.31 21.78
C SER A 370 5.77 2.54 20.73
N ALA A 371 5.98 3.80 20.31
CA ALA A 371 7.00 4.17 19.34
C ALA A 371 8.42 3.86 19.85
N MET A 372 8.68 4.06 21.15
CA MET A 372 9.97 3.72 21.77
C MET A 372 10.25 2.22 21.77
N LEU A 373 9.20 1.40 21.90
CA LEU A 373 9.31 -0.05 22.04
C LEU A 373 9.35 -0.78 20.68
N VAL A 374 8.78 -0.20 19.61
CA VAL A 374 8.67 -0.85 18.29
C VAL A 374 8.98 0.12 17.16
N ALA A 375 10.13 -0.08 16.50
CA ALA A 375 10.60 0.77 15.40
C ALA A 375 9.60 0.90 14.24
N GLN A 376 8.84 -0.16 13.91
CA GLN A 376 7.82 -0.09 12.88
C GLN A 376 6.66 0.86 13.25
N LEU A 377 6.30 0.94 14.54
CA LEU A 377 5.27 1.86 15.03
C LEU A 377 5.81 3.30 15.11
N ALA A 378 7.12 3.50 15.29
CA ALA A 378 7.74 4.84 15.19
C ALA A 378 7.56 5.47 13.80
N LEU A 379 7.46 4.67 12.73
CA LEU A 379 7.19 5.15 11.37
C LEU A 379 5.70 5.46 11.12
N SER A 380 4.81 5.13 12.06
CA SER A 380 3.36 5.25 11.86
C SER A 380 2.81 6.66 12.11
N GLY A 381 3.60 7.58 12.68
CA GLY A 381 3.17 8.93 13.12
C GLY A 381 3.10 9.11 14.65
N ALA A 382 3.25 8.01 15.40
CA ALA A 382 3.28 7.98 16.86
C ALA A 382 4.47 8.75 17.47
N SER A 383 5.64 8.70 16.81
CA SER A 383 6.87 9.38 17.25
C SER A 383 6.79 10.91 17.17
N SER A 384 5.84 11.44 16.39
CA SER A 384 5.64 12.86 16.17
C SER A 384 4.34 13.39 16.77
N LEU A 385 3.72 12.64 17.68
CA LEU A 385 2.50 13.07 18.39
C LEU A 385 2.91 13.61 19.77
N PHE A 386 2.67 14.90 19.99
CA PHE A 386 3.12 15.62 21.18
C PHE A 386 1.93 16.18 21.96
N ASP A 387 1.92 16.04 23.29
CA ASP A 387 0.88 16.56 24.19
C ASP A 387 1.30 17.82 24.96
N ASN A 388 2.59 18.16 24.92
CA ASN A 388 3.21 19.20 25.73
C ASN A 388 3.99 20.22 24.88
N LEU A 389 3.37 20.70 23.80
CA LEU A 389 3.97 21.71 22.94
C LEU A 389 3.95 23.10 23.59
N ASP A 390 5.07 23.81 23.51
CA ASP A 390 5.23 25.15 24.08
C ASP A 390 5.89 26.15 23.10
N GLU A 391 6.07 27.39 23.53
CA GLU A 391 6.66 28.46 22.70
C GLU A 391 8.14 28.24 22.39
N THR A 392 8.88 27.53 23.25
CA THR A 392 10.27 27.15 22.97
C THR A 392 10.33 26.18 21.79
N ASP A 393 9.20 25.52 21.50
CA ASP A 393 9.13 24.62 20.36
C ASP A 393 9.17 25.32 19.00
N GLU A 394 8.92 26.63 18.92
CA GLU A 394 8.90 27.41 17.68
C GLU A 394 10.31 27.84 17.18
N HIS A 395 11.36 27.59 17.98
CA HIS A 395 12.69 28.14 17.74
C HIS A 395 13.26 27.80 16.34
N GLY A 396 13.64 28.84 15.59
CA GLY A 396 14.27 28.72 14.26
C GLY A 396 13.28 28.74 13.08
N LEU A 397 11.97 28.80 13.35
CA LEU A 397 10.92 28.87 12.31
C LEU A 397 10.24 30.26 12.24
N ASP A 398 10.54 31.16 13.17
CA ASP A 398 10.01 32.51 13.29
C ASP A 398 10.70 33.54 12.36
N ARG A 399 11.92 33.24 11.89
CA ARG A 399 12.75 34.16 11.10
C ARG A 399 13.14 33.60 9.73
N ILE A 400 12.19 32.98 9.06
CA ILE A 400 12.40 32.49 7.70
C ILE A 400 12.20 33.67 6.75
N GLU A 401 13.20 33.92 5.91
CA GLU A 401 13.13 34.94 4.88
C GLU A 401 12.12 34.54 3.81
N THR A 402 11.07 35.33 3.65
CA THR A 402 9.99 35.12 2.67
C THR A 402 9.82 36.35 1.79
N SER A 403 9.30 36.16 0.58
CA SER A 403 8.93 37.27 -0.30
C SER A 403 7.64 37.00 -1.04
N PHE A 404 6.78 38.02 -1.05
CA PHE A 404 5.52 38.09 -1.79
C PHE A 404 5.52 39.29 -2.76
N ARG A 405 6.71 39.78 -3.16
CA ARG A 405 6.90 41.10 -3.79
C ARG A 405 6.16 41.33 -5.12
N ASP A 406 5.75 40.26 -5.81
CA ASP A 406 5.03 40.31 -7.09
C ASP A 406 3.66 39.63 -7.03
N VAL A 407 3.10 39.47 -5.82
CA VAL A 407 1.82 38.79 -5.61
C VAL A 407 0.71 39.82 -5.43
N SER A 408 -0.25 39.83 -6.36
CA SER A 408 -1.51 40.56 -6.16
C SER A 408 -2.49 39.70 -5.37
N ARG A 409 -3.14 40.31 -4.37
CA ARG A 409 -4.19 39.65 -3.59
C ARG A 409 -5.46 39.48 -4.43
N VAL A 410 -6.08 38.31 -4.41
CA VAL A 410 -7.33 37.98 -5.12
C VAL A 410 -8.42 37.45 -4.20
N ALA A 411 -9.62 37.19 -4.72
CA ALA A 411 -10.69 36.60 -3.92
C ALA A 411 -10.37 35.16 -3.47
N ALA A 412 -9.88 34.31 -4.38
CA ALA A 412 -9.57 32.92 -4.06
C ALA A 412 -8.34 32.39 -4.80
N ALA A 413 -7.59 31.48 -4.16
CA ALA A 413 -6.43 30.82 -4.75
C ALA A 413 -6.26 29.37 -4.26
N TYR A 414 -5.74 28.50 -5.12
CA TYR A 414 -5.13 27.23 -4.71
C TYR A 414 -3.65 27.44 -4.44
N ILE A 415 -3.16 26.85 -3.36
CA ILE A 415 -1.78 27.02 -2.92
C ILE A 415 -1.14 25.65 -2.78
N CYS A 416 0.06 25.52 -3.34
CA CYS A 416 0.94 24.40 -3.06
C CYS A 416 2.36 24.92 -2.78
N CYS A 417 3.14 24.09 -2.09
CA CYS A 417 4.50 24.41 -1.69
C CYS A 417 5.43 23.31 -2.17
N ALA A 418 6.65 23.67 -2.56
CA ALA A 418 7.66 22.72 -3.00
C ALA A 418 9.06 23.32 -2.90
N ASP A 419 10.06 22.45 -2.76
CA ASP A 419 11.43 22.80 -3.13
C ASP A 419 11.58 22.79 -4.66
N LEU A 420 12.72 23.27 -5.17
CA LEU A 420 12.96 23.33 -6.62
C LEU A 420 12.84 21.97 -7.31
N GLY A 421 13.32 20.90 -6.68
CA GLY A 421 13.32 19.56 -7.28
C GLY A 421 11.92 18.95 -7.39
N TYR A 422 11.09 19.12 -6.36
CA TYR A 422 9.71 18.65 -6.36
C TYR A 422 8.82 19.54 -7.24
N PHE A 423 9.08 20.86 -7.27
CA PHE A 423 8.42 21.80 -8.17
C PHE A 423 8.61 21.40 -9.65
N ALA A 424 9.86 21.22 -10.09
CA ALA A 424 10.18 20.82 -11.47
C ALA A 424 9.51 19.49 -11.88
N ARG A 425 9.24 18.60 -10.91
CA ARG A 425 8.62 17.30 -11.19
C ARG A 425 7.11 17.38 -11.35
N TYR A 426 6.42 18.25 -10.61
CA TYR A 426 4.96 18.20 -10.47
C TYR A 426 4.21 19.46 -10.90
N ALA A 427 4.84 20.64 -10.88
CA ALA A 427 4.14 21.92 -11.10
C ALA A 427 3.38 21.97 -12.44
N LYS A 428 4.03 21.55 -13.53
CA LYS A 428 3.41 21.53 -14.87
C LYS A 428 2.21 20.59 -14.93
N ALA A 429 2.32 19.39 -14.36
CA ALA A 429 1.22 18.42 -14.34
C ALA A 429 0.04 18.88 -13.47
N TYR A 430 0.34 19.50 -12.33
CA TYR A 430 -0.64 20.12 -11.45
C TYR A 430 -1.44 21.19 -12.19
N ALA A 431 -0.75 22.19 -12.77
CA ALA A 431 -1.39 23.28 -13.51
C ALA A 431 -2.17 22.77 -14.73
N ALA A 432 -1.58 21.86 -15.53
CA ALA A 432 -2.26 21.26 -16.68
C ALA A 432 -3.55 20.55 -16.30
N SER A 433 -3.53 19.73 -15.24
CA SER A 433 -4.72 19.01 -14.80
C SER A 433 -5.81 19.96 -14.30
N ALA A 434 -5.45 21.01 -13.55
CA ALA A 434 -6.39 22.02 -13.06
C ALA A 434 -7.08 22.78 -14.21
N ARG A 435 -6.30 23.20 -15.23
CA ARG A 435 -6.83 23.93 -16.38
C ARG A 435 -7.67 23.03 -17.30
N ALA A 436 -7.31 21.75 -17.46
CA ALA A 436 -8.03 20.80 -18.32
C ALA A 436 -9.49 20.56 -17.89
N VAL A 437 -9.81 20.71 -16.60
CA VAL A 437 -11.15 20.49 -16.05
C VAL A 437 -11.96 21.79 -15.86
N GLY A 438 -11.48 22.90 -16.42
CA GLY A 438 -12.22 24.17 -16.50
C GLY A 438 -12.19 25.01 -15.22
N GLY A 439 -11.03 25.59 -14.90
CA GLY A 439 -10.88 26.52 -13.78
C GLY A 439 -10.02 27.72 -14.12
N SER A 440 -10.47 28.90 -13.70
CA SER A 440 -9.80 30.20 -13.81
C SER A 440 -9.20 30.66 -12.49
N VAL A 441 -9.44 29.94 -11.39
CA VAL A 441 -8.86 30.26 -10.10
C VAL A 441 -7.33 30.37 -10.19
N ARG A 442 -6.79 31.33 -9.43
CA ARG A 442 -5.36 31.50 -9.27
C ARG A 442 -4.70 30.24 -8.71
N LEU A 443 -3.64 29.78 -9.38
CA LEU A 443 -2.73 28.78 -8.83
C LEU A 443 -1.50 29.52 -8.29
N HIS A 444 -1.27 29.40 -6.98
CA HIS A 444 -0.15 30.02 -6.31
C HIS A 444 0.86 28.97 -5.87
N PHE A 445 2.12 29.18 -6.23
CA PHE A 445 3.23 28.29 -5.88
C PHE A 445 4.15 29.01 -4.90
N HIS A 446 4.28 28.48 -3.69
CA HIS A 446 5.26 28.97 -2.72
C HIS A 446 6.51 28.09 -2.77
N ILE A 447 7.63 28.65 -3.22
CA ILE A 447 8.82 27.89 -3.60
C ILE A 447 9.94 28.10 -2.59
N ALA A 448 10.43 26.99 -2.03
CA ALA A 448 11.66 26.99 -1.25
C ALA A 448 12.87 26.94 -2.20
N ALA A 449 13.64 28.02 -2.25
CA ALA A 449 14.84 28.12 -3.09
C ALA A 449 15.94 28.95 -2.40
N PRO A 450 17.23 28.79 -2.77
CA PRO A 450 18.31 29.63 -2.24
C PRO A 450 18.09 31.14 -2.43
N THR A 451 17.53 31.52 -3.58
CA THR A 451 17.29 32.91 -4.01
C THR A 451 15.92 33.07 -4.68
N TRP A 452 15.40 34.30 -4.70
CA TRP A 452 14.17 34.62 -5.43
C TRP A 452 14.32 34.35 -6.93
N GLU A 453 15.47 34.69 -7.49
CA GLU A 453 15.76 34.59 -8.92
C GLU A 453 15.72 33.14 -9.41
N GLU A 454 16.19 32.19 -8.58
CA GLU A 454 16.06 30.75 -8.87
C GLU A 454 14.60 30.27 -8.84
N ALA A 455 13.80 30.73 -7.87
CA ALA A 455 12.37 30.42 -7.84
C ALA A 455 11.64 31.00 -9.06
N ALA A 456 11.94 32.24 -9.44
CA ALA A 456 11.37 32.88 -10.62
C ALA A 456 11.75 32.16 -11.91
N ALA A 457 13.01 31.74 -12.05
CA ALA A 457 13.47 30.98 -13.20
C ALA A 457 12.77 29.61 -13.31
N ALA A 458 12.57 28.92 -12.19
CA ALA A 458 11.83 27.65 -12.16
C ALA A 458 10.37 27.83 -12.60
N VAL A 459 9.68 28.86 -12.09
CA VAL A 459 8.29 29.17 -12.49
C VAL A 459 8.20 29.48 -13.98
N ALA A 460 9.12 30.30 -14.50
CA ALA A 460 9.15 30.62 -15.92
C ALA A 460 9.40 29.36 -16.78
N ALA A 461 10.28 28.46 -16.35
CA ALA A 461 10.58 27.23 -17.07
C ALA A 461 9.39 26.26 -17.12
N GLU A 462 8.70 26.07 -15.98
CA GLU A 462 7.68 25.03 -15.85
C GLU A 462 6.26 25.52 -16.19
N LEU A 463 5.98 26.81 -15.99
CA LEU A 463 4.63 27.36 -15.97
C LEU A 463 4.38 28.51 -16.97
N ALA A 464 5.31 28.82 -17.89
CA ALA A 464 5.13 29.91 -18.87
C ALA A 464 3.89 29.79 -19.76
N ASP A 465 3.39 28.58 -19.97
CA ASP A 465 2.23 28.30 -20.83
C ASP A 465 0.88 28.40 -20.09
N PHE A 466 0.86 28.82 -18.82
CA PHE A 466 -0.35 28.86 -18.00
C PHE A 466 -0.68 30.27 -17.51
N ASP A 467 -1.96 30.64 -17.66
CA ASP A 467 -2.49 31.89 -17.12
C ASP A 467 -2.87 31.78 -15.64
N ASP A 468 -3.04 32.93 -14.99
CA ASP A 468 -3.44 33.07 -13.58
C ASP A 468 -2.55 32.28 -12.61
N ILE A 469 -1.26 32.28 -12.90
CA ILE A 469 -0.19 31.75 -12.05
C ILE A 469 0.41 32.90 -11.24
N SER A 470 0.71 32.63 -9.98
CA SER A 470 1.54 33.51 -9.15
C SER A 470 2.49 32.66 -8.32
N PHE A 471 3.57 33.27 -7.83
CA PHE A 471 4.47 32.57 -6.93
C PHE A 471 4.95 33.49 -5.82
N SER A 472 5.31 32.88 -4.71
CA SER A 472 6.07 33.47 -3.63
C SER A 472 7.25 32.57 -3.31
N TRP A 473 8.14 33.05 -2.47
CA TRP A 473 9.41 32.38 -2.21
C TRP A 473 9.72 32.40 -0.73
N GLU A 474 10.47 31.39 -0.30
CA GLU A 474 11.20 31.44 0.95
C GLU A 474 12.60 30.84 0.82
N ARG A 475 13.54 31.36 1.61
CA ARG A 475 14.83 30.71 1.79
C ARG A 475 14.63 29.49 2.69
N PRO A 476 14.96 28.27 2.24
CA PRO A 476 14.73 27.07 3.04
C PRO A 476 15.53 27.14 4.35
N ALA A 477 14.84 27.05 5.48
CA ALA A 477 15.49 27.02 6.79
C ALA A 477 16.13 25.65 7.07
N PHE A 478 15.55 24.58 6.50
CA PHE A 478 16.00 23.21 6.71
C PHE A 478 15.88 22.40 5.42
N ALA A 479 16.86 21.55 5.14
CA ALA A 479 16.84 20.63 4.01
C ALA A 479 16.26 19.27 4.41
N LEU A 480 15.01 19.24 4.87
CA LEU A 480 14.34 18.03 5.39
C LEU A 480 12.94 17.84 4.76
N PRO A 481 12.53 16.62 4.38
CA PRO A 481 11.21 16.37 3.79
C PRO A 481 10.03 16.89 4.64
N ALA A 482 10.10 16.75 5.97
CA ALA A 482 9.07 17.23 6.88
C ALA A 482 8.89 18.76 6.81
N TYR A 483 10.00 19.51 6.65
CA TYR A 483 9.94 20.96 6.48
C TYR A 483 9.16 21.32 5.21
N TYR A 484 9.53 20.73 4.07
CA TYR A 484 8.89 21.00 2.78
C TYR A 484 7.40 20.62 2.76
N ALA A 485 7.02 19.50 3.40
CA ALA A 485 5.62 19.09 3.54
C ALA A 485 4.80 20.08 4.42
N SER A 486 5.43 20.68 5.43
CA SER A 486 4.80 21.59 6.39
C SER A 486 4.69 23.04 5.90
N MET A 487 5.48 23.46 4.91
CA MET A 487 5.55 24.86 4.42
C MET A 487 4.18 25.51 4.20
N ARG A 488 3.25 24.80 3.56
CA ARG A 488 1.92 25.34 3.23
C ARG A 488 1.12 25.74 4.47
N PHE A 489 1.34 25.04 5.58
CA PHE A 489 0.66 25.31 6.84
C PHE A 489 1.42 26.32 7.70
N LEU A 490 2.76 26.29 7.66
CA LEU A 490 3.61 27.32 8.28
C LEU A 490 3.27 28.73 7.78
N ARG A 491 2.92 28.85 6.49
CA ARG A 491 2.60 30.10 5.80
C ARG A 491 1.11 30.38 5.66
N ALA A 492 0.25 29.61 6.33
CA ALA A 492 -1.20 29.71 6.21
C ALA A 492 -1.72 31.15 6.41
N GLU A 493 -1.22 31.86 7.42
CA GLU A 493 -1.59 33.26 7.68
C GLU A 493 -1.08 34.22 6.59
N ASP A 494 0.16 34.07 6.16
CA ASP A 494 0.77 34.93 5.13
C ASP A 494 0.03 34.81 3.80
N PHE A 495 -0.45 33.60 3.47
CA PHE A 495 -1.25 33.38 2.27
C PHE A 495 -2.59 34.12 2.30
N LEU A 496 -3.30 34.13 3.43
CA LEU A 496 -4.53 34.92 3.56
C LEU A 496 -4.25 36.43 3.47
N ARG A 497 -3.10 36.87 4.01
CA ARG A 497 -2.70 38.28 4.02
C ARG A 497 -2.29 38.78 2.64
N HIS A 498 -1.53 37.99 1.89
CA HIS A 498 -0.85 38.45 0.68
C HIS A 498 -1.43 37.86 -0.62
N VAL A 499 -1.99 36.65 -0.59
CA VAL A 499 -2.37 35.91 -1.81
C VAL A 499 -3.87 35.99 -2.08
N ALA A 500 -4.71 35.61 -1.11
CA ALA A 500 -6.16 35.62 -1.33
C ALA A 500 -7.00 35.73 -0.06
N GLU A 501 -8.26 36.16 -0.17
CA GLU A 501 -9.24 36.14 0.93
C GLU A 501 -9.61 34.70 1.33
N GLN A 502 -9.56 33.78 0.36
CA GLN A 502 -9.81 32.36 0.55
C GLN A 502 -8.71 31.52 -0.10
N VAL A 503 -8.19 30.55 0.63
CA VAL A 503 -7.11 29.68 0.14
C VAL A 503 -7.44 28.21 0.32
N VAL A 504 -7.09 27.41 -0.69
CA VAL A 504 -7.08 25.94 -0.59
C VAL A 504 -5.65 25.47 -0.66
N LEU A 505 -5.11 25.00 0.46
CA LEU A 505 -3.76 24.43 0.56
C LEU A 505 -3.80 22.97 0.11
N THR A 506 -2.93 22.58 -0.80
CA THR A 506 -2.92 21.23 -1.42
C THR A 506 -1.50 20.66 -1.56
N ASP A 507 -1.39 19.34 -1.76
CA ASP A 507 -0.15 18.76 -2.30
C ASP A 507 0.03 19.19 -3.76
N ILE A 508 1.28 19.40 -4.20
CA ILE A 508 1.58 19.72 -5.61
C ILE A 508 1.48 18.48 -6.51
N ASP A 509 1.51 17.26 -5.96
CA ASP A 509 1.44 16.01 -6.71
C ASP A 509 0.01 15.49 -6.92
N VAL A 510 -1.01 16.30 -6.57
CA VAL A 510 -2.41 15.96 -6.88
C VAL A 510 -2.70 16.16 -8.37
N THR A 511 -3.72 15.45 -8.85
CA THR A 511 -4.27 15.61 -10.20
C THR A 511 -5.74 15.98 -10.09
N PHE A 512 -6.11 17.11 -10.70
CA PHE A 512 -7.49 17.55 -10.73
C PHE A 512 -8.31 16.71 -11.70
N THR A 513 -9.47 16.28 -11.24
CA THR A 513 -10.48 15.53 -12.00
C THR A 513 -11.79 16.29 -12.14
N LYS A 514 -11.94 17.42 -11.43
CA LYS A 514 -13.10 18.31 -11.47
C LYS A 514 -12.67 19.77 -11.33
N SER A 515 -13.54 20.69 -11.77
CA SER A 515 -13.30 22.13 -11.73
C SER A 515 -12.91 22.63 -10.32
N PRO A 516 -11.72 23.25 -10.16
CA PRO A 516 -11.32 23.92 -8.94
C PRO A 516 -12.29 25.05 -8.52
N ASP A 517 -12.78 25.84 -9.49
CA ASP A 517 -13.68 26.98 -9.27
C ASP A 517 -15.01 26.52 -8.65
N ALA A 518 -15.58 25.41 -9.15
CA ALA A 518 -16.82 24.85 -8.64
C ALA A 518 -16.67 24.38 -7.18
N PHE A 519 -15.54 23.76 -6.84
CA PHE A 519 -15.26 23.32 -5.48
C PHE A 519 -15.11 24.49 -4.50
N LEU A 520 -14.34 25.53 -4.88
CA LEU A 520 -14.21 26.75 -4.09
C LEU A 520 -15.54 27.44 -3.86
N LYS A 521 -16.41 27.49 -4.88
CA LYS A 521 -17.75 28.02 -4.75
C LYS A 521 -18.57 27.24 -3.72
N HIS A 522 -18.56 25.90 -3.77
CA HIS A 522 -19.26 25.08 -2.77
C HIS A 522 -18.77 25.35 -1.34
N LEU A 523 -17.45 25.47 -1.15
CA LEU A 523 -16.88 25.83 0.16
C LEU A 523 -17.27 27.24 0.60
N SER A 524 -17.24 28.22 -0.31
CA SER A 524 -17.68 29.59 -0.02
C SER A 524 -19.14 29.65 0.42
N ASP A 525 -20.00 28.88 -0.25
CA ASP A 525 -21.44 28.79 -0.01
C ASP A 525 -21.76 28.04 1.31
N SER A 526 -20.83 27.21 1.81
CA SER A 526 -20.97 26.51 3.08
C SER A 526 -20.79 27.39 4.33
N ASP A 527 -20.38 28.65 4.14
CA ASP A 527 -20.21 29.66 5.20
C ASP A 527 -19.33 29.19 6.37
N CYS A 528 -18.22 28.52 6.03
CA CYS A 528 -17.19 28.07 6.97
C CYS A 528 -15.93 28.95 6.95
N ASP A 529 -15.23 29.00 8.08
CA ASP A 529 -13.93 29.69 8.22
C ASP A 529 -12.77 28.79 7.84
N VAL A 530 -12.94 27.50 8.07
CA VAL A 530 -11.96 26.46 7.81
C VAL A 530 -12.68 25.18 7.40
N ALA A 531 -12.09 24.46 6.44
CA ALA A 531 -12.51 23.10 6.17
C ALA A 531 -11.30 22.18 6.20
N PHE A 532 -11.32 21.19 7.08
CA PHE A 532 -10.32 20.13 7.17
C PHE A 532 -10.80 18.92 6.38
N ARG A 533 -9.88 18.11 5.85
CA ARG A 533 -10.22 16.81 5.29
C ARG A 533 -10.23 15.76 6.39
N ILE A 534 -11.41 15.49 6.97
CA ILE A 534 -11.57 14.67 8.18
C ILE A 534 -12.23 13.32 7.82
N TYR A 535 -11.69 12.23 8.36
CA TYR A 535 -12.38 10.93 8.35
C TYR A 535 -13.25 10.78 9.59
N ASP A 536 -14.37 11.51 9.61
CA ASP A 536 -15.26 11.65 10.78
C ASP A 536 -16.38 10.60 10.82
N ARG A 537 -16.85 10.13 9.68
CA ARG A 537 -17.99 9.20 9.59
C ARG A 537 -17.80 8.16 8.49
N VAL A 538 -18.61 7.12 8.52
CA VAL A 538 -18.61 6.12 7.46
C VAL A 538 -19.28 6.69 6.22
N ARG A 539 -18.59 6.61 5.08
CA ARG A 539 -19.08 7.11 3.78
C ARG A 539 -18.93 6.04 2.71
N THR A 540 -19.84 5.99 1.75
CA THR A 540 -19.57 5.31 0.48
C THR A 540 -19.02 6.32 -0.53
N VAL A 541 -17.98 5.94 -1.27
CA VAL A 541 -17.37 6.75 -2.34
C VAL A 541 -17.05 5.87 -3.55
N ARG A 542 -16.86 6.49 -4.72
CA ARG A 542 -16.37 5.80 -5.91
C ARG A 542 -14.86 5.98 -6.04
N GLN A 543 -14.16 5.08 -6.74
CA GLN A 543 -12.76 5.32 -7.10
C GLN A 543 -12.69 6.17 -8.38
N ALA A 544 -11.87 7.22 -8.38
CA ALA A 544 -11.82 8.19 -9.49
C ALA A 544 -11.03 7.68 -10.71
N VAL A 545 -9.90 6.99 -10.50
CA VAL A 545 -8.92 6.67 -11.57
C VAL A 545 -9.26 5.36 -12.30
N LYS A 546 -10.06 4.51 -11.69
CA LYS A 546 -10.44 3.21 -12.26
C LYS A 546 -11.91 2.97 -11.92
N PRO A 547 -12.71 2.37 -12.81
CA PRO A 547 -14.15 2.14 -12.61
C PRO A 547 -14.43 1.02 -11.59
N TRP A 548 -13.73 1.03 -10.45
CA TRP A 548 -14.15 0.24 -9.30
C TRP A 548 -15.33 0.97 -8.70
N GLY A 549 -16.41 0.25 -8.49
CA GLY A 549 -17.60 0.79 -7.86
C GLY A 549 -17.39 1.08 -6.38
N LEU A 550 -18.50 1.13 -5.67
CA LEU A 550 -18.58 1.76 -4.36
C LEU A 550 -17.69 1.06 -3.33
N ILE A 551 -16.98 1.88 -2.56
CA ILE A 551 -16.20 1.45 -1.40
C ILE A 551 -16.62 2.23 -0.17
N TYR A 552 -16.37 1.65 1.00
CA TYR A 552 -16.45 2.36 2.27
C TYR A 552 -15.18 3.15 2.56
N ARG A 553 -15.39 4.32 3.14
CA ARG A 553 -14.40 5.12 3.84
C ARG A 553 -14.83 5.12 5.30
N TYR A 554 -14.01 4.50 6.14
CA TYR A 554 -14.24 4.46 7.58
C TYR A 554 -13.46 5.59 8.27
N PRO A 555 -13.94 6.05 9.43
CA PRO A 555 -13.12 6.80 10.37
C PRO A 555 -11.83 6.08 10.74
N ARG A 556 -10.88 6.80 11.33
CA ARG A 556 -9.56 6.26 11.68
C ARG A 556 -9.42 5.99 13.16
N LEU A 557 -8.66 4.95 13.48
CA LEU A 557 -8.30 4.59 14.85
C LEU A 557 -7.17 5.45 15.43
N LEU A 558 -6.49 6.23 14.60
CA LEU A 558 -5.24 6.91 14.96
C LEU A 558 -5.36 8.43 14.76
N PRO A 559 -4.91 9.25 15.74
CA PRO A 559 -5.01 10.72 15.69
C PRO A 559 -4.45 11.32 14.40
N TRP A 560 -3.18 11.03 14.06
CA TRP A 560 -2.51 11.51 12.84
C TRP A 560 -3.17 11.04 11.54
N SER A 561 -3.98 10.00 11.58
CA SER A 561 -4.66 9.50 10.39
C SER A 561 -6.01 10.17 10.18
N VAL A 562 -6.62 10.77 11.21
CA VAL A 562 -7.97 11.36 11.14
C VAL A 562 -8.04 12.53 10.17
N VAL A 563 -7.06 13.43 10.23
CA VAL A 563 -6.96 14.61 9.38
C VAL A 563 -5.94 14.34 8.29
N ASN A 564 -6.36 14.47 7.03
CA ASN A 564 -5.49 14.27 5.88
C ASN A 564 -4.93 15.61 5.41
N ALA A 565 -3.60 15.73 5.39
CA ALA A 565 -2.91 16.98 5.04
C ALA A 565 -2.92 17.34 3.55
N ALA A 566 -3.50 16.51 2.68
CA ALA A 566 -3.53 16.80 1.24
C ALA A 566 -4.46 17.97 0.86
N CYS A 567 -5.33 18.40 1.77
CA CYS A 567 -6.23 19.53 1.54
C CYS A 567 -6.65 20.23 2.83
N LEU A 568 -6.51 21.55 2.87
CA LEU A 568 -7.07 22.44 3.90
C LEU A 568 -7.63 23.69 3.22
N TYR A 569 -8.86 24.07 3.57
CA TYR A 569 -9.43 25.36 3.18
C TYR A 569 -9.36 26.34 4.35
N LEU A 570 -8.99 27.59 4.07
CA LEU A 570 -8.96 28.69 5.03
C LEU A 570 -9.60 29.94 4.41
N SER A 571 -10.30 30.70 5.25
CA SER A 571 -10.96 31.96 4.91
C SER A 571 -10.51 33.07 5.84
N ASP A 572 -10.47 34.31 5.35
CA ASP A 572 -10.13 35.49 6.13
C ASP A 572 -11.30 36.08 6.94
N ARG A 573 -12.52 35.54 6.80
CA ARG A 573 -13.78 36.02 7.43
C ARG A 573 -13.66 36.28 8.93
N ASN A 574 -12.88 35.47 9.65
CA ASN A 574 -12.64 35.59 11.09
C ASN A 574 -11.26 36.17 11.41
N HIS A 575 -10.86 37.22 10.67
CA HIS A 575 -9.57 37.90 10.81
C HIS A 575 -8.37 36.95 10.80
N SER A 576 -8.44 35.90 9.96
CA SER A 576 -7.40 34.87 9.83
C SER A 576 -7.02 34.16 11.14
N ILE A 577 -7.89 34.15 12.16
CA ILE A 577 -7.57 33.57 13.47
C ILE A 577 -7.23 32.08 13.38
N VAL A 578 -7.94 31.34 12.52
CA VAL A 578 -7.68 29.92 12.29
C VAL A 578 -6.35 29.71 11.58
N ALA A 579 -6.04 30.52 10.56
CA ALA A 579 -4.77 30.42 9.85
C ALA A 579 -3.57 30.71 10.76
N ARG A 580 -3.71 31.67 11.69
CA ARG A 580 -2.72 31.91 12.76
C ARG A 580 -2.52 30.69 13.65
N GLN A 581 -3.61 30.06 14.09
CA GLN A 581 -3.56 28.86 14.92
C GLN A 581 -2.86 27.71 14.18
N VAL A 582 -3.24 27.45 12.92
CA VAL A 582 -2.61 26.42 12.07
C VAL A 582 -1.11 26.69 11.91
N ALA A 583 -0.72 27.92 11.60
CA ALA A 583 0.69 28.27 11.46
C ALA A 583 1.47 28.13 12.77
N GLN A 584 0.87 28.51 13.90
CA GLN A 584 1.46 28.39 15.23
C GLN A 584 1.66 26.93 15.63
N ASP A 585 0.63 26.10 15.51
CA ASP A 585 0.73 24.67 15.83
C ASP A 585 1.76 23.99 14.93
N MET A 586 1.81 24.36 13.65
CA MET A 586 2.81 23.83 12.72
C MET A 586 4.22 24.22 13.11
N ARG A 587 4.46 25.47 13.53
CA ARG A 587 5.78 25.90 14.03
C ARG A 587 6.21 25.08 15.23
N ARG A 588 5.32 24.88 16.20
CA ARG A 588 5.61 24.09 17.41
C ARG A 588 5.91 22.63 17.08
N TYR A 589 5.04 21.99 16.31
CA TYR A 589 5.22 20.59 15.90
C TYR A 589 6.50 20.37 15.11
N LEU A 590 6.73 21.18 14.09
CA LEU A 590 7.90 21.05 13.23
C LEU A 590 9.18 21.39 13.99
N GLY A 591 9.20 22.45 14.80
CA GLY A 591 10.38 22.81 15.56
C GLY A 591 10.73 21.76 16.61
N ARG A 592 9.73 21.17 17.30
CA ARG A 592 9.95 19.99 18.16
C ARG A 592 10.52 18.81 17.40
N ALA A 593 9.92 18.44 16.28
CA ALA A 593 10.40 17.34 15.45
C ALA A 593 11.85 17.55 14.96
N ILE A 594 12.20 18.76 14.54
CA ILE A 594 13.57 19.10 14.10
C ILE A 594 14.56 18.99 15.26
N ARG A 595 14.21 19.46 16.46
CA ARG A 595 15.10 19.39 17.63
C ARG A 595 15.33 17.97 18.12
N THR A 596 14.32 17.10 18.08
CA THR A 596 14.43 15.73 18.62
C THR A 596 15.07 14.73 17.64
N LYS A 597 15.33 15.13 16.38
CA LYS A 597 16.00 14.32 15.33
C LYS A 597 15.32 12.98 14.97
N ASP A 598 14.16 12.68 15.54
CA ASP A 598 13.38 11.51 15.14
C ASP A 598 12.83 11.71 13.73
N SER A 599 12.88 10.66 12.91
CA SER A 599 12.45 10.68 11.52
C SER A 599 10.98 11.08 11.42
N ALA A 600 10.72 12.37 11.25
CA ALA A 600 9.43 12.97 11.50
C ALA A 600 8.50 12.83 10.29
N TRP A 601 7.96 11.63 10.10
CA TRP A 601 6.81 11.41 9.23
C TRP A 601 5.54 11.87 9.97
N TRP A 602 4.53 12.35 9.24
CA TRP A 602 3.22 12.77 9.80
C TRP A 602 3.22 14.03 10.67
N VAL A 603 4.29 14.84 10.65
CA VAL A 603 4.34 16.12 11.40
C VAL A 603 3.18 17.04 11.02
N ASP A 604 2.94 17.18 9.72
CA ASP A 604 1.89 18.03 9.18
C ASP A 604 0.50 17.53 9.59
N GLN A 605 0.26 16.23 9.51
CA GLN A 605 -1.02 15.63 9.89
C GLN A 605 -1.28 15.68 11.41
N ASN A 606 -0.26 15.45 12.24
CA ASN A 606 -0.40 15.61 13.70
C ASN A 606 -0.66 17.06 14.07
N SER A 607 0.06 18.00 13.46
CA SER A 607 -0.15 19.43 13.67
C SER A 607 -1.58 19.85 13.29
N LEU A 608 -2.08 19.42 12.12
CA LEU A 608 -3.46 19.72 11.73
C LEU A 608 -4.50 19.05 12.62
N TYR A 609 -4.21 17.84 13.13
CA TYR A 609 -5.07 17.21 14.14
C TYR A 609 -5.14 18.07 15.41
N THR A 610 -4.02 18.58 15.90
CA THR A 610 -3.99 19.51 17.05
C THR A 610 -4.72 20.81 16.74
N SER A 611 -4.47 21.43 15.58
CA SER A 611 -5.20 22.64 15.18
C SER A 611 -6.70 22.40 15.11
N LEU A 612 -7.14 21.25 14.61
CA LEU A 612 -8.55 20.89 14.60
C LEU A 612 -9.12 20.79 16.02
N GLN A 613 -8.41 20.18 16.98
CA GLN A 613 -8.87 20.11 18.37
C GLN A 613 -9.00 21.51 18.99
N THR A 614 -7.98 22.36 18.82
CA THR A 614 -7.97 23.73 19.35
C THR A 614 -9.03 24.62 18.70
N VAL A 615 -9.24 24.48 17.39
CA VAL A 615 -10.26 25.27 16.68
C VAL A 615 -11.67 24.77 17.03
N LYS A 616 -11.86 23.47 17.24
CA LYS A 616 -13.16 22.90 17.64
C LYS A 616 -13.64 23.39 19.01
N SER A 617 -12.75 23.76 19.93
CA SER A 617 -13.14 24.33 21.22
C SER A 617 -13.57 25.80 21.14
N ARG A 618 -13.57 26.39 19.95
CA ARG A 618 -13.93 27.80 19.73
C ARG A 618 -15.35 27.92 19.21
N GLU A 619 -16.20 28.66 19.92
CA GLU A 619 -17.60 28.90 19.51
C GLU A 619 -17.71 29.90 18.34
N ASP A 620 -16.70 30.75 18.13
CA ASP A 620 -16.65 31.78 17.09
C ASP A 620 -16.22 31.26 15.72
N VAL A 621 -15.79 29.99 15.63
CA VAL A 621 -15.25 29.41 14.39
C VAL A 621 -16.17 28.33 13.81
N ARG A 622 -16.43 28.44 12.51
CA ARG A 622 -17.20 27.46 11.74
C ARG A 622 -16.29 26.50 11.00
N ILE A 623 -16.37 25.23 11.37
CA ILE A 623 -15.58 24.15 10.80
C ILE A 623 -16.45 23.33 9.85
N ALA A 624 -15.95 23.09 8.64
CA ALA A 624 -16.53 22.12 7.71
C ALA A 624 -15.60 20.91 7.51
N ASN A 625 -16.18 19.79 7.07
CA ASN A 625 -15.41 18.70 6.48
C ASN A 625 -15.34 18.89 4.96
N ILE A 626 -14.13 18.92 4.40
CA ILE A 626 -13.92 19.01 2.96
C ILE A 626 -14.66 17.89 2.22
N GLU A 627 -14.70 16.67 2.76
CA GLU A 627 -15.35 15.54 2.08
C GLU A 627 -16.87 15.70 1.91
N ASP A 628 -17.52 16.58 2.69
CA ASP A 628 -18.94 16.92 2.53
C ASP A 628 -19.20 17.86 1.33
N ASN A 629 -18.16 18.56 0.87
CA ASN A 629 -18.25 19.54 -0.22
C ASN A 629 -17.68 18.97 -1.55
N GLY A 630 -17.36 17.68 -1.56
CA GLY A 630 -16.64 17.01 -2.64
C GLY A 630 -15.12 17.19 -2.54
N LEU A 631 -14.39 16.63 -3.49
CA LEU A 631 -12.95 16.89 -3.65
C LEU A 631 -12.66 16.95 -5.14
N PRO A 632 -11.95 17.99 -5.64
CA PRO A 632 -11.70 18.12 -7.07
C PRO A 632 -10.49 17.30 -7.54
N PHE A 633 -9.83 16.57 -6.63
CA PHE A 633 -8.66 15.74 -6.89
C PHE A 633 -8.61 14.53 -5.96
N GLY A 634 -7.71 13.59 -6.28
CA GLY A 634 -7.42 12.40 -5.48
C GLY A 634 -8.03 11.12 -6.04
N SER A 635 -7.83 10.01 -5.31
CA SER A 635 -8.21 8.68 -5.81
C SER A 635 -9.71 8.35 -5.67
N PHE A 636 -10.50 9.24 -5.07
CA PHE A 636 -11.92 8.99 -4.76
C PHE A 636 -12.78 10.10 -5.33
N ASP A 637 -13.93 9.68 -5.84
CA ASP A 637 -15.00 10.55 -6.27
C ASP A 637 -16.09 10.55 -5.20
N TYR A 638 -16.34 11.75 -4.66
CA TYR A 638 -17.31 12.02 -3.60
C TYR A 638 -18.68 12.45 -4.14
N ASP A 639 -18.84 12.55 -5.47
CA ASP A 639 -20.14 12.84 -6.08
C ASP A 639 -21.10 11.68 -5.81
N GLY A 640 -22.23 11.99 -5.19
CA GLY A 640 -23.19 10.98 -4.75
C GLY A 640 -22.67 10.08 -3.63
N SER A 641 -21.64 10.53 -2.88
CA SER A 641 -21.24 9.86 -1.65
C SER A 641 -22.40 9.81 -0.66
N VAL A 642 -22.53 8.69 0.06
CA VAL A 642 -23.56 8.52 1.08
C VAL A 642 -22.87 8.41 2.43
N ALA A 643 -23.15 9.38 3.31
CA ALA A 643 -22.78 9.32 4.71
C ALA A 643 -23.78 8.46 5.48
N PHE A 644 -23.28 7.57 6.33
CA PHE A 644 -24.12 6.78 7.23
C PHE A 644 -24.24 7.47 8.60
N ALA A 645 -25.23 7.06 9.38
CA ALA A 645 -25.32 7.44 10.79
C ALA A 645 -24.06 6.99 11.55
N GLY A 646 -23.84 7.57 12.73
CA GLY A 646 -22.66 7.35 13.53
C GLY A 646 -21.49 8.24 13.14
N SER A 647 -20.55 8.43 14.07
CA SER A 647 -19.34 9.21 13.84
C SER A 647 -18.23 8.77 14.77
N HIS A 648 -17.03 9.17 14.43
CA HIS A 648 -15.88 9.06 15.30
C HIS A 648 -16.18 9.78 16.63
N PRO A 649 -15.94 9.16 17.80
CA PRO A 649 -16.31 9.71 19.11
C PRO A 649 -15.79 11.12 19.36
N ASN A 650 -14.56 11.41 18.92
CA ASN A 650 -13.95 12.73 19.05
C ASN A 650 -14.56 13.82 18.13
N PHE A 651 -15.55 13.51 17.29
CA PHE A 651 -16.10 14.45 16.28
C PHE A 651 -17.63 14.50 16.21
N THR A 652 -18.33 13.96 17.19
CA THR A 652 -19.81 13.96 17.27
C THR A 652 -20.43 15.36 17.14
N HIS A 653 -19.76 16.40 17.64
CA HIS A 653 -20.26 17.79 17.63
C HIS A 653 -20.16 18.50 16.27
N LEU A 654 -19.38 18.00 15.30
CA LEU A 654 -19.25 18.64 13.98
C LEU A 654 -20.52 18.48 13.10
N GLN A 655 -21.52 17.72 13.57
CA GLN A 655 -22.72 17.39 12.78
C GLN A 655 -23.77 18.52 12.73
N GLY A 656 -23.65 19.56 13.55
CA GLY A 656 -24.66 20.62 13.67
C GLY A 656 -24.75 21.62 12.51
N ALA A 657 -23.69 21.77 11.69
CA ALA A 657 -23.62 22.88 10.73
C ALA A 657 -24.13 22.53 9.30
N SER A 658 -24.19 21.25 8.92
CA SER A 658 -24.35 20.86 7.50
C SER A 658 -25.78 20.52 7.05
N HIS A 659 -26.74 20.35 7.96
CA HIS A 659 -28.07 19.86 7.60
C HIS A 659 -29.02 20.90 6.98
N ALA A 660 -28.65 22.18 6.94
CA ALA A 660 -29.52 23.22 6.40
C ALA A 660 -29.51 23.33 4.86
N SER A 661 -28.46 22.86 4.16
CA SER A 661 -28.27 23.15 2.72
C SER A 661 -28.51 21.97 1.76
N LEU A 662 -28.37 20.71 2.20
CA LEU A 662 -28.46 19.53 1.31
C LEU A 662 -29.89 18.98 1.10
N GLY A 663 -30.89 19.49 1.84
CA GLY A 663 -32.28 19.03 1.74
C GLY A 663 -32.99 19.37 0.42
N LEU A 664 -32.48 20.35 -0.35
CA LEU A 664 -33.18 20.85 -1.55
C LEU A 664 -32.64 20.30 -2.87
N TYR A 665 -31.36 19.92 -2.96
CA TYR A 665 -30.76 19.47 -4.23
C TYR A 665 -30.78 17.94 -4.44
N GLY A 666 -30.92 17.15 -3.37
CA GLY A 666 -30.95 15.68 -3.46
C GLY A 666 -32.28 15.05 -3.91
N ARG A 667 -33.38 15.83 -4.04
CA ARG A 667 -34.72 15.29 -4.35
C ARG A 667 -35.15 15.38 -5.82
N ILE A 668 -34.34 15.91 -6.73
CA ILE A 668 -34.65 15.94 -8.17
C ILE A 668 -33.83 14.88 -8.93
N ARG A 669 -33.95 13.62 -8.53
CA ARG A 669 -33.73 12.44 -9.39
C ARG A 669 -34.70 11.32 -8.99
N ARG A 670 -36.00 11.59 -9.11
CA ARG A 670 -37.02 10.51 -9.17
C ARG A 670 -37.37 10.25 -10.64
N PHE A 671 -36.99 9.06 -11.09
CA PHE A 671 -37.65 8.23 -12.10
C PHE A 671 -38.58 8.94 -13.10
N PHE A 672 -38.08 9.21 -14.31
CA PHE A 672 -38.90 9.12 -15.51
C PHE A 672 -38.73 7.71 -16.09
N ARG A 673 -39.61 6.79 -15.68
CA ARG A 673 -39.89 5.57 -16.44
C ARG A 673 -41.39 5.62 -16.77
N ASN A 674 -41.67 5.59 -18.06
CA ASN A 674 -42.99 5.61 -18.71
C ASN A 674 -43.66 6.99 -18.80
N GLY A 675 -43.44 7.65 -19.94
CA GLY A 675 -44.00 8.95 -20.26
C GLY A 675 -45.52 9.01 -20.16
N LYS A 676 -46.02 9.75 -19.16
CA LYS A 676 -47.26 10.52 -19.24
C LYS A 676 -47.06 11.81 -18.45
N MET A 677 -47.18 12.93 -19.15
CA MET A 677 -47.06 14.28 -18.64
C MET A 677 -48.37 14.65 -17.93
N LEU A 678 -48.35 14.88 -16.61
CA LEU A 678 -49.48 15.49 -15.90
C LEU A 678 -49.24 17.01 -15.80
N ARG A 679 -50.07 17.77 -16.52
CA ARG A 679 -50.22 19.22 -16.34
C ARG A 679 -50.87 19.49 -14.98
N PHE A 680 -50.23 20.28 -14.14
CA PHE A 680 -50.94 21.03 -13.11
C PHE A 680 -51.22 22.43 -13.65
N VAL A 681 -52.51 22.77 -13.69
CA VAL A 681 -53.05 24.11 -13.92
C VAL A 681 -52.85 24.92 -12.64
N ARG A 682 -52.56 26.22 -12.82
CA ARG A 682 -52.16 27.21 -11.80
C ARG A 682 -53.09 27.31 -10.60
#